data_AF-A0AAJ0F9H8-F1
#
_entry.id   AF-A0AAJ0F9H8-F1
#
_cell.length_a   1.000
_cell.length_b   1.000
_cell.length_c   1.000
_cell.angle_alpha   90.00
_cell.angle_beta   90.00
_cell.angle_gamma   90.00
#
_symmetry.space_group_name_H-M   'P 1'
#
loop_
_entity.id
_entity.type
_entity.pdbx_description
1 polymer ?
#
loop_
_entity_poly.entity_id
_entity_poly.type
_entity_poly.pdbx_seq_one_letter_code
_entity_poly.pdbx_strand_id
1 'polypeptide(L)'
;MSRRAWPNPVGPTGRQIELVNPTNAPETGTEIWVHETPLPVAIMGRFFEFLSGVSRNRLSNGQLTTIPVLSRSEISKFMTPYNDWAPPPYNNNDIRADTAANRFSMLFTGLPDMLDIAAIFSGDSFVEPTKIDFELEICRQRIWAGMVPLSDRRWAEKKLDSPENIDLAVEYVLKTCDMVYFSLPATQRRMRQDFNKGHDILAHFDMVLDAYYTAHPETTRPTPVARTADLWTEFFFCHVKFITTRIHTWAATHLNRLADGILQRIQSAPTLPDATRMSPQQDALFTQFERLCIIIRRIDECLLFPLVGFKNNLPHWRHASSPPIVNWPQYIRSHGATALAGSYPIDITQRDEVYHQRLAHLVRQELTRQRAERNIDAITAAGNIGAFSEEEAAAPVKGVMTAYALGRRELRGEPEAISEELWIGALRRCLEPRSDSSSAAIPKWGFVAYRLWFGHSDEQWDLFMRKFTAGVNNWGAGVAGADLVRGSMEIRWVDGRDHGLKEGDVEGARKHFQVLQENSEVGILGLNAPGFLVADEACIDSYIHSFTLPGQSLLDEADMGPFIQVGRETVDGSGRQAPGFEGTVRVLGSVLLDDVWPCLWWRHVNVEDLWNLATLHPSCVYVGPVVQSQLKGWSKFHGIREELIRKADQWKREGRLP
;
A
#
# COMPACT_ATOMS: atom_id res chain seq x y z
N MET A 1 21.68 -18.61 -4.72
CA MET A 1 20.96 -18.63 -3.44
C MET A 1 19.49 -18.25 -3.71
N SER A 2 18.70 -19.10 -4.35
CA SER A 2 17.92 -20.26 -3.85
C SER A 2 16.60 -19.88 -3.16
N ARG A 3 15.58 -19.55 -3.98
CA ARG A 3 14.13 -19.93 -3.99
C ARG A 3 13.36 -20.29 -2.69
N ARG A 4 13.90 -20.08 -1.49
CA ARG A 4 13.29 -20.44 -0.19
C ARG A 4 13.78 -19.50 0.92
N ALA A 5 13.75 -18.19 0.69
CA ALA A 5 14.17 -17.26 1.74
C ALA A 5 13.22 -17.32 2.96
N TRP A 6 11.95 -17.71 2.77
CA TRP A 6 11.05 -18.00 3.88
C TRP A 6 9.96 -19.01 3.54
N PRO A 7 9.67 -19.98 4.43
CA PRO A 7 8.55 -20.89 4.27
C PRO A 7 7.21 -20.16 4.41
N ASN A 8 6.20 -20.70 3.71
CA ASN A 8 4.80 -20.34 3.89
C ASN A 8 4.41 -20.52 5.36
N PRO A 9 3.91 -19.48 6.05
CA PRO A 9 3.54 -19.60 7.45
C PRO A 9 2.29 -20.47 7.59
N VAL A 10 2.14 -21.06 8.77
CA VAL A 10 0.92 -21.76 9.15
C VAL A 10 0.00 -20.74 9.81
N GLY A 11 -1.20 -20.55 9.25
CA GLY A 11 -2.22 -19.66 9.78
C GLY A 11 -2.76 -20.13 11.13
N PRO A 12 -3.48 -19.26 11.86
CA PRO A 12 -3.98 -19.59 13.20
C PRO A 12 -4.77 -20.90 13.29
N THR A 13 -5.56 -21.27 12.27
CA THR A 13 -6.31 -22.55 12.29
C THR A 13 -5.45 -23.79 11.98
N GLY A 14 -4.23 -23.60 11.48
CA GLY A 14 -3.36 -24.69 11.02
C GLY A 14 -3.30 -24.83 9.51
N ARG A 15 -4.10 -24.03 8.78
CA ARG A 15 -4.03 -23.92 7.33
C ARG A 15 -2.69 -23.34 6.90
N GLN A 16 -2.06 -23.94 5.89
CA GLN A 16 -0.88 -23.33 5.26
C GLN A 16 -1.31 -22.07 4.50
N ILE A 17 -0.69 -20.93 4.84
CA ILE A 17 -0.93 -19.67 4.14
C ILE A 17 0.09 -19.57 3.02
N GLU A 18 -0.41 -19.56 1.80
CA GLU A 18 0.40 -19.41 0.61
C GLU A 18 0.64 -17.92 0.37
N LEU A 19 1.89 -17.52 0.53
CA LEU A 19 2.30 -16.17 0.19
C LEU A 19 2.81 -16.15 -1.24
N VAL A 20 2.48 -15.08 -1.95
CA VAL A 20 3.08 -14.75 -3.24
C VAL A 20 4.53 -14.38 -2.99
N ASN A 21 5.39 -15.39 -2.91
CA ASN A 21 6.79 -15.16 -2.59
C ASN A 21 7.48 -14.61 -3.85
N PRO A 22 8.11 -13.42 -3.80
CA PRO A 22 8.83 -12.86 -4.95
C PRO A 22 10.05 -13.70 -5.37
N THR A 23 10.40 -14.75 -4.63
CA THR A 23 11.45 -15.72 -4.98
C THR A 23 10.92 -17.07 -5.47
N ASN A 24 9.60 -17.29 -5.48
CA ASN A 24 8.99 -18.46 -6.11
C ASN A 24 8.83 -18.20 -7.62
N ALA A 25 8.70 -19.28 -8.40
CA ALA A 25 8.18 -19.13 -9.76
C ALA A 25 6.74 -18.58 -9.62
N PRO A 26 6.32 -17.62 -10.43
CA PRO A 26 4.98 -17.06 -10.26
C PRO A 26 3.93 -18.16 -10.51
N GLU A 27 2.86 -18.15 -9.72
CA GLU A 27 1.96 -19.32 -9.58
C GLU A 27 0.58 -19.07 -10.18
N THR A 28 0.24 -17.81 -10.51
CA THR A 28 -1.14 -17.39 -10.85
C THR A 28 -1.47 -17.46 -12.34
N GLY A 29 -0.46 -17.50 -13.21
CA GLY A 29 -0.65 -17.35 -14.66
C GLY A 29 -0.99 -15.92 -15.10
N THR A 30 -1.07 -14.94 -14.18
CA THR A 30 -1.22 -13.50 -14.46
C THR A 30 0.09 -12.75 -14.28
N GLU A 31 1.14 -13.33 -14.83
CA GLU A 31 2.50 -12.94 -14.59
C GLU A 31 2.88 -11.80 -15.52
N ILE A 32 3.44 -10.71 -14.98
CA ILE A 32 3.96 -9.61 -15.77
C ILE A 32 5.48 -9.53 -15.69
N TRP A 33 6.09 -9.12 -16.80
CA TRP A 33 7.50 -8.77 -16.83
C TRP A 33 7.64 -7.35 -16.35
N VAL A 34 8.25 -7.18 -15.18
CA VAL A 34 8.54 -5.86 -14.62
C VAL A 34 10.03 -5.62 -14.75
N HIS A 35 10.38 -4.50 -15.39
CA HIS A 35 11.69 -3.91 -15.13
C HIS A 35 11.69 -3.55 -13.65
N GLU A 36 12.43 -4.29 -12.84
CA GLU A 36 12.58 -3.99 -11.42
C GLU A 36 13.38 -2.70 -11.28
N THR A 37 12.76 -1.55 -11.55
CA THR A 37 13.24 -0.28 -11.01
C THR A 37 13.02 -0.38 -9.50
N PRO A 38 14.09 -0.40 -8.70
CA PRO A 38 13.96 -0.57 -7.26
C PRO A 38 13.22 0.60 -6.61
N LEU A 39 13.19 1.76 -7.29
CA LEU A 39 12.48 2.96 -6.90
C LEU A 39 11.29 3.21 -7.86
N PRO A 40 10.05 3.31 -7.37
CA PRO A 40 8.89 3.61 -8.22
C PRO A 40 9.00 5.00 -8.86
N VAL A 41 8.54 5.13 -10.10
CA VAL A 41 8.45 6.42 -10.83
C VAL A 41 7.68 7.48 -10.04
N ALA A 42 6.66 7.07 -9.28
CA ALA A 42 5.90 7.97 -8.44
C ALA A 42 6.77 8.72 -7.41
N ILE A 43 7.84 8.11 -6.89
CA ILE A 43 8.76 8.74 -5.94
C ILE A 43 9.48 9.94 -6.55
N MET A 44 9.87 9.83 -7.82
CA MET A 44 10.46 10.94 -8.58
C MET A 44 9.46 12.10 -8.69
N GLY A 45 8.23 11.81 -9.12
CA GLY A 45 7.17 12.84 -9.25
C GLY A 45 6.93 13.57 -7.93
N ARG A 46 6.88 12.83 -6.81
CA ARG A 46 6.71 13.40 -5.46
C ARG A 46 7.90 14.22 -5.01
N PHE A 47 9.12 13.81 -5.35
CA PHE A 47 10.29 14.62 -5.08
C PHE A 47 10.27 15.93 -5.86
N PHE A 48 9.81 15.93 -7.12
CA PHE A 48 9.65 17.16 -7.91
C PHE A 48 8.55 18.07 -7.36
N GLU A 49 7.43 17.53 -6.89
CA GLU A 49 6.40 18.30 -6.18
C GLU A 49 6.94 18.93 -4.88
N PHE A 50 7.81 18.21 -4.18
CA PHE A 50 8.51 18.70 -3.00
C PHE A 50 9.48 19.83 -3.34
N LEU A 51 10.36 19.64 -4.33
CA LEU A 51 11.33 20.64 -4.77
C LEU A 51 10.68 21.90 -5.34
N SER A 52 9.60 21.77 -6.10
CA SER A 52 8.88 22.91 -6.71
C SER A 52 8.10 23.76 -5.70
N GLY A 53 8.03 23.33 -4.44
CA GLY A 53 7.23 23.98 -3.39
C GLY A 53 5.72 23.79 -3.55
N VAL A 54 5.27 22.94 -4.50
CA VAL A 54 3.86 22.58 -4.66
C VAL A 54 3.35 21.89 -3.39
N SER A 55 4.18 21.07 -2.75
CA SER A 55 3.86 20.49 -1.44
C SER A 55 4.00 21.46 -0.26
N ARG A 56 4.28 22.75 -0.52
CA ARG A 56 4.70 23.74 0.49
C ARG A 56 5.91 23.26 1.30
N ASN A 57 6.82 22.54 0.64
CA ASN A 57 8.02 21.93 1.22
C ASN A 57 7.72 20.99 2.40
N ARG A 58 6.54 20.36 2.40
CA ARG A 58 6.18 19.35 3.40
C ARG A 58 6.71 17.99 2.99
N LEU A 59 7.26 17.27 3.97
CA LEU A 59 7.68 15.89 3.88
C LEU A 59 6.47 14.94 4.00
N SER A 60 6.70 13.65 3.77
CA SER A 60 5.66 12.62 3.81
C SER A 60 4.95 12.49 5.17
N ASN A 61 5.65 12.78 6.26
CA ASN A 61 5.04 12.82 7.60
C ASN A 61 4.19 14.07 7.86
N GLY A 62 4.08 15.00 6.90
CA GLY A 62 3.33 16.25 7.01
C GLY A 62 4.12 17.41 7.63
N GLN A 63 5.32 17.16 8.18
CA GLN A 63 6.19 18.21 8.71
C GLN A 63 6.84 19.02 7.59
N LEU A 64 7.19 20.27 7.88
CA LEU A 64 8.02 21.07 6.98
C LEU A 64 9.46 20.56 7.03
N THR A 65 10.13 20.56 5.88
CA THR A 65 11.58 20.40 5.85
C THR A 65 12.26 21.45 6.74
N THR A 66 13.29 21.02 7.46
CA THR A 66 14.07 21.91 8.33
C THR A 66 15.34 22.43 7.64
N ILE A 67 15.65 21.88 6.46
CA ILE A 67 16.81 22.29 5.66
C ILE A 67 16.40 23.32 4.60
N PRO A 68 17.37 24.13 4.11
CA PRO A 68 17.06 25.18 3.15
C PRO A 68 16.56 24.59 1.82
N VAL A 69 15.60 25.27 1.20
CA VAL A 69 14.97 24.86 -0.07
C VAL A 69 15.47 25.69 -1.24
N LEU A 70 15.40 25.13 -2.44
CA LEU A 70 15.77 25.84 -3.67
C LEU A 70 14.86 27.04 -3.91
N SER A 71 15.45 28.14 -4.39
CA SER A 71 14.69 29.28 -4.90
C SER A 71 14.03 28.96 -6.24
N ARG A 72 13.02 29.76 -6.66
CA ARG A 72 12.36 29.59 -7.97
C ARG A 72 13.33 29.63 -9.14
N SER A 73 14.38 30.46 -9.07
CA SER A 73 15.40 30.55 -10.12
C SER A 73 16.30 29.32 -10.17
N GLU A 74 16.64 28.73 -9.03
CA GLU A 74 17.40 27.48 -8.94
C GLU A 74 16.56 26.28 -9.42
N ILE A 75 15.27 26.23 -9.08
CA ILE A 75 14.32 25.22 -9.60
C ILE A 75 14.21 25.34 -11.12
N SER A 76 14.15 26.55 -11.67
CA SER A 76 14.17 26.75 -13.12
C SER A 76 15.44 26.17 -13.75
N LYS A 77 16.61 26.42 -13.15
CA LYS A 77 17.89 25.87 -13.60
C LYS A 77 17.96 24.35 -13.53
N PHE A 78 17.34 23.73 -12.52
CA PHE A 78 17.23 22.27 -12.41
C PHE A 78 16.57 21.63 -13.65
N MET A 79 15.60 22.34 -14.24
CA MET A 79 14.86 21.93 -15.44
C MET A 79 15.49 22.44 -16.75
N THR A 80 16.46 23.36 -16.69
CA THR A 80 17.04 24.01 -17.87
C THR A 80 18.35 23.32 -18.26
N PRO A 81 18.62 23.07 -19.55
CA PRO A 81 19.85 22.45 -19.99
C PRO A 81 21.08 23.19 -19.47
N TYR A 82 22.09 22.45 -19.02
CA TYR A 82 23.31 23.06 -18.48
C TYR A 82 24.00 24.00 -19.48
N ASN A 83 23.91 23.70 -20.79
CA ASN A 83 24.48 24.53 -21.84
C ASN A 83 23.92 25.96 -21.89
N ASP A 84 22.73 26.19 -21.34
CA ASP A 84 22.04 27.48 -21.40
C ASP A 84 22.39 28.41 -20.22
N TRP A 85 22.89 27.87 -19.10
CA TRP A 85 23.08 28.66 -17.88
C TRP A 85 24.35 28.33 -17.08
N ALA A 86 24.91 27.14 -17.21
CA ALA A 86 26.06 26.74 -16.41
C ALA A 86 27.34 27.46 -16.88
N PRO A 87 28.35 27.65 -16.01
CA PRO A 87 29.66 28.11 -16.44
C PRO A 87 30.52 26.96 -16.98
N PRO A 88 31.59 27.24 -17.75
CA PRO A 88 32.59 26.24 -18.10
C PRO A 88 33.21 25.56 -16.86
N PRO A 89 33.53 24.25 -16.91
CA PRO A 89 33.39 23.35 -18.06
C PRO A 89 31.99 22.71 -18.20
N TYR A 90 31.04 23.05 -17.33
CA TYR A 90 29.74 22.36 -17.23
C TYR A 90 28.76 22.69 -18.34
N ASN A 91 29.04 23.71 -19.16
CA ASN A 91 28.19 24.16 -20.27
C ASN A 91 28.54 23.51 -21.62
N ASN A 92 29.47 22.56 -21.63
CA ASN A 92 29.93 21.90 -22.85
C ASN A 92 29.46 20.43 -22.89
N ASN A 93 28.15 20.20 -22.72
CA ASN A 93 27.58 18.87 -22.87
C ASN A 93 27.22 18.63 -24.33
N ASP A 94 27.65 17.48 -24.87
CA ASP A 94 27.34 17.05 -26.24
C ASP A 94 25.82 16.88 -26.45
N ILE A 95 25.08 16.63 -25.37
CA ILE A 95 23.63 16.46 -25.38
C ILE A 95 22.95 17.80 -25.06
N ARG A 96 22.21 18.36 -26.04
CA ARG A 96 21.53 19.66 -25.91
C ARG A 96 20.42 19.70 -24.85
N ALA A 97 19.82 18.56 -24.52
CA ALA A 97 18.71 18.47 -23.55
C ALA A 97 19.19 18.01 -22.15
N ASP A 98 20.48 18.15 -21.86
CA ASP A 98 21.07 17.63 -20.63
C ASP A 98 20.78 18.53 -19.43
N THR A 99 19.82 18.10 -18.61
CA THR A 99 19.35 18.80 -17.41
C THR A 99 19.53 17.91 -16.19
N ALA A 100 19.66 18.51 -15.00
CA ALA A 100 19.69 17.74 -13.75
C ALA A 100 18.41 16.89 -13.58
N ALA A 101 17.25 17.46 -13.93
CA ALA A 101 15.98 16.76 -13.90
C ALA A 101 15.97 15.53 -14.82
N ASN A 102 16.43 15.64 -16.07
CA ASN A 102 16.45 14.54 -17.03
C ASN A 102 17.39 13.42 -16.57
N ARG A 103 18.60 13.77 -16.13
CA ARG A 103 19.54 12.79 -15.56
C ARG A 103 18.93 12.05 -14.37
N PHE A 104 18.27 12.78 -13.47
CA PHE A 104 17.61 12.17 -12.31
C PHE A 104 16.42 11.29 -12.73
N SER A 105 15.60 11.75 -13.67
CA SER A 105 14.42 11.03 -14.16
C SER A 105 14.77 9.71 -14.85
N MET A 106 15.91 9.63 -15.52
CA MET A 106 16.37 8.40 -16.18
C MET A 106 16.60 7.25 -15.19
N LEU A 107 16.85 7.52 -13.90
CA LEU A 107 16.96 6.47 -12.88
C LEU A 107 15.64 5.70 -12.67
N PHE A 108 14.50 6.31 -12.99
CA PHE A 108 13.18 5.76 -12.70
C PHE A 108 12.52 5.12 -13.91
N THR A 109 12.97 5.43 -15.14
CA THR A 109 12.40 4.85 -16.37
C THR A 109 12.88 3.42 -16.63
N GLY A 110 13.86 2.92 -15.85
CA GLY A 110 14.47 1.61 -16.07
C GLY A 110 15.26 1.53 -17.38
N LEU A 111 15.38 2.65 -18.09
CA LEU A 111 16.26 2.80 -19.23
C LEU A 111 17.66 3.07 -18.67
N PRO A 112 18.68 2.31 -19.09
CA PRO A 112 20.04 2.61 -18.69
C PRO A 112 20.42 4.02 -19.15
N ASP A 113 21.40 4.64 -18.49
CA ASP A 113 21.94 5.91 -18.96
C ASP A 113 22.26 5.82 -20.47
N MET A 114 22.16 6.90 -21.25
CA MET A 114 22.58 6.85 -22.66
C MET A 114 24.04 6.39 -22.81
N LEU A 115 24.86 6.58 -21.77
CA LEU A 115 26.20 5.98 -21.65
C LEU A 115 26.19 4.47 -21.36
N ASP A 116 25.21 3.96 -20.60
CA ASP A 116 25.00 2.53 -20.38
C ASP A 116 24.37 1.82 -21.59
N ILE A 117 23.68 2.54 -22.48
CA ILE A 117 23.19 1.98 -23.76
C ILE A 117 24.36 1.39 -24.58
N ALA A 118 25.56 1.99 -24.52
CA ALA A 118 26.76 1.42 -25.12
C ALA A 118 27.16 0.07 -24.48
N ALA A 119 26.91 -0.11 -23.18
CA ALA A 119 27.14 -1.37 -22.46
C ALA A 119 26.03 -2.42 -22.72
N ILE A 120 24.81 -1.99 -23.05
CA ILE A 120 23.72 -2.87 -23.52
C ILE A 120 24.13 -3.54 -24.84
N PHE A 121 24.71 -2.77 -25.77
CA PHE A 121 25.19 -3.32 -27.05
C PHE A 121 26.50 -4.12 -26.92
N SER A 122 27.18 -4.07 -25.77
CA SER A 122 28.37 -4.88 -25.48
C SER A 122 28.07 -6.16 -24.68
N GLY A 123 26.80 -6.46 -24.37
CA GLY A 123 26.36 -7.76 -23.84
C GLY A 123 26.52 -7.98 -22.33
N ASP A 124 27.01 -7.01 -21.57
CA ASP A 124 27.47 -7.24 -20.18
C ASP A 124 26.55 -6.69 -19.07
N SER A 125 25.46 -5.97 -19.36
CA SER A 125 24.65 -5.34 -18.29
C SER A 125 23.17 -5.08 -18.61
N PHE A 126 22.48 -6.00 -19.28
CA PHE A 126 21.02 -5.96 -19.26
C PHE A 126 20.51 -6.66 -17.99
N VAL A 127 19.89 -5.90 -17.08
CA VAL A 127 19.15 -6.50 -15.96
C VAL A 127 17.92 -7.16 -16.55
N GLU A 128 17.88 -8.49 -16.57
CA GLU A 128 16.71 -9.23 -17.03
C GLU A 128 15.46 -8.78 -16.25
N PRO A 129 14.35 -8.47 -16.94
CA PRO A 129 13.08 -8.18 -16.30
C PRO A 129 12.72 -9.33 -15.36
N THR A 130 12.26 -9.02 -14.16
CA THR A 130 11.81 -10.07 -13.24
C THR A 130 10.33 -10.31 -13.44
N LYS A 131 9.96 -11.58 -13.43
CA LYS A 131 8.59 -12.02 -13.55
C LYS A 131 7.95 -11.94 -12.17
N ILE A 132 6.90 -11.13 -12.02
CA ILE A 132 6.18 -10.93 -10.77
C ILE A 132 4.68 -11.08 -11.04
N ASP A 133 3.94 -11.63 -10.07
CA ASP A 133 2.49 -11.67 -10.13
C ASP A 133 1.91 -10.24 -10.12
N PHE A 134 0.93 -9.98 -10.98
CA PHE A 134 0.38 -8.63 -11.19
C PHE A 134 -0.23 -8.02 -9.91
N GLU A 135 -0.96 -8.81 -9.13
CA GLU A 135 -1.59 -8.39 -7.89
C GLU A 135 -0.61 -8.05 -6.77
N LEU A 136 0.60 -8.60 -6.84
CA LEU A 136 1.71 -8.30 -5.96
C LEU A 136 2.33 -6.94 -6.34
N GLU A 137 2.53 -6.70 -7.64
CA GLU A 137 3.03 -5.40 -8.13
C GLU A 137 2.07 -4.26 -7.76
N ILE A 138 0.77 -4.44 -7.94
CA ILE A 138 -0.22 -3.42 -7.59
C ILE A 138 -0.27 -3.18 -6.07
N CYS A 139 -0.13 -4.23 -5.26
CA CYS A 139 0.01 -4.08 -3.80
C CYS A 139 1.24 -3.23 -3.44
N ARG A 140 2.36 -3.49 -4.09
CA ARG A 140 3.62 -2.77 -3.92
C ARG A 140 3.46 -1.27 -4.23
N GLN A 141 2.82 -0.93 -5.36
CA GLN A 141 2.58 0.46 -5.75
C GLN A 141 1.73 1.22 -4.71
N ARG A 142 0.73 0.56 -4.11
CA ARG A 142 -0.11 1.15 -3.05
C ARG A 142 0.64 1.41 -1.75
N ILE A 143 1.50 0.49 -1.35
CA ILE A 143 2.31 0.67 -0.15
C ILE A 143 3.25 1.87 -0.33
N TRP A 144 3.86 2.02 -1.52
CA TRP A 144 4.63 3.23 -1.87
C TRP A 144 3.78 4.49 -1.96
N ALA A 145 2.51 4.37 -2.29
CA ALA A 145 1.54 5.45 -2.19
C ALA A 145 1.21 5.84 -0.73
N GLY A 146 1.72 5.10 0.27
CA GLY A 146 1.36 5.27 1.67
C GLY A 146 -0.09 4.89 1.95
N MET A 147 -0.71 4.07 1.08
CA MET A 147 -2.04 3.52 1.29
C MET A 147 -1.94 2.22 2.10
N VAL A 148 -2.94 1.98 2.94
CA VAL A 148 -3.09 0.68 3.61
C VAL A 148 -3.73 -0.34 2.64
N PRO A 149 -3.49 -1.64 2.79
CA PRO A 149 -4.01 -2.65 1.86
C PRO A 149 -5.52 -2.81 1.91
N LEU A 150 -6.13 -2.54 3.07
CA LEU A 150 -7.56 -2.69 3.26
C LEU A 150 -8.05 -1.62 4.24
N SER A 151 -9.12 -0.91 3.89
CA SER A 151 -9.77 0.01 4.80
C SER A 151 -10.51 -0.75 5.90
N ASP A 152 -10.74 -0.10 7.05
CA ASP A 152 -11.47 -0.72 8.18
C ASP A 152 -12.90 -1.09 7.77
N ARG A 153 -13.49 -0.34 6.83
CA ARG A 153 -14.78 -0.69 6.23
C ARG A 153 -14.71 -2.04 5.53
N ARG A 154 -13.75 -2.23 4.63
CA ARG A 154 -13.61 -3.48 3.88
C ARG A 154 -13.26 -4.64 4.80
N TRP A 155 -12.45 -4.40 5.84
CA TRP A 155 -12.19 -5.38 6.90
C TRP A 155 -13.49 -5.85 7.58
N ALA A 156 -14.38 -4.91 7.93
CA ALA A 156 -15.66 -5.20 8.55
C ALA A 156 -16.65 -5.89 7.59
N GLU A 157 -16.75 -5.44 6.33
CA GLU A 157 -17.61 -6.06 5.31
C GLU A 157 -17.24 -7.53 5.10
N LYS A 158 -15.94 -7.84 5.09
CA LYS A 158 -15.38 -9.19 4.97
C LYS A 158 -15.42 -10.00 6.27
N LYS A 159 -15.92 -9.41 7.37
CA LYS A 159 -16.00 -10.04 8.71
C LYS A 159 -14.65 -10.64 9.13
N LEU A 160 -13.55 -9.92 8.91
CA LEU A 160 -12.19 -10.45 9.14
C LEU A 160 -11.84 -10.58 10.63
N ASP A 161 -12.58 -9.92 11.53
CA ASP A 161 -12.47 -10.19 12.98
C ASP A 161 -13.15 -11.51 13.39
N SER A 162 -13.91 -12.14 12.51
CA SER A 162 -14.65 -13.37 12.82
C SER A 162 -13.69 -14.57 12.91
N PRO A 163 -13.86 -15.47 13.90
CA PRO A 163 -13.04 -16.68 14.04
C PRO A 163 -12.93 -17.53 12.78
N GLU A 164 -13.99 -17.59 11.98
CA GLU A 164 -14.10 -18.38 10.75
C GLU A 164 -13.20 -17.81 9.64
N ASN A 165 -12.89 -16.52 9.71
CA ASN A 165 -12.13 -15.77 8.71
C ASN A 165 -10.72 -15.40 9.19
N ILE A 166 -10.28 -15.88 10.35
CA ILE A 166 -9.00 -15.45 10.95
C ILE A 166 -7.78 -15.74 10.05
N ASP A 167 -7.77 -16.87 9.33
CA ASP A 167 -6.69 -17.16 8.38
C ASP A 167 -6.71 -16.22 7.18
N LEU A 168 -7.90 -15.88 6.67
CA LEU A 168 -8.08 -14.91 5.59
C LEU A 168 -7.61 -13.52 6.04
N ALA A 169 -7.96 -13.11 7.26
CA ALA A 169 -7.52 -11.87 7.87
C ALA A 169 -5.99 -11.80 7.97
N VAL A 170 -5.36 -12.88 8.45
CA VAL A 170 -3.91 -13.00 8.51
C VAL A 170 -3.27 -12.97 7.13
N GLU A 171 -3.88 -13.59 6.13
CA GLU A 171 -3.37 -13.58 4.76
C GLU A 171 -3.34 -12.16 4.18
N TYR A 172 -4.38 -11.36 4.42
CA TYR A 172 -4.39 -9.93 4.09
C TYR A 172 -3.29 -9.15 4.81
N VAL A 173 -3.07 -9.43 6.10
CA VAL A 173 -1.99 -8.80 6.86
C VAL A 173 -0.63 -9.20 6.32
N LEU A 174 -0.41 -10.49 6.04
CA LEU A 174 0.84 -11.00 5.50
C LEU A 174 1.11 -10.54 4.07
N LYS A 175 0.09 -10.17 3.30
CA LYS A 175 0.27 -9.49 2.02
C LYS A 175 1.04 -8.17 2.19
N THR A 176 1.02 -7.53 3.35
CA THR A 176 1.88 -6.35 3.60
C THR A 176 3.35 -6.68 3.72
N CYS A 177 3.66 -7.91 4.12
CA CYS A 177 5.02 -8.43 4.11
C CYS A 177 5.57 -8.56 2.69
N ASP A 178 4.84 -8.20 1.64
CA ASP A 178 5.42 -8.02 0.32
C ASP A 178 6.53 -6.94 0.33
N MET A 179 6.53 -6.00 1.30
CA MET A 179 7.70 -5.15 1.59
C MET A 179 8.98 -5.94 1.94
N VAL A 180 8.88 -7.21 2.34
CA VAL A 180 10.03 -8.11 2.54
C VAL A 180 10.88 -8.17 1.28
N TYR A 181 10.27 -8.04 0.11
CA TYR A 181 10.99 -7.88 -1.14
C TYR A 181 12.08 -6.80 -1.05
N PHE A 182 11.82 -5.65 -0.42
CA PHE A 182 12.81 -4.59 -0.20
C PHE A 182 13.85 -4.93 0.87
N SER A 183 13.48 -5.78 1.84
CA SER A 183 14.41 -6.33 2.82
C SER A 183 15.29 -7.45 2.26
N LEU A 184 15.05 -7.94 1.03
CA LEU A 184 15.92 -8.94 0.41
C LEU A 184 17.29 -8.33 0.09
N PRO A 185 18.41 -9.00 0.41
CA PRO A 185 19.75 -8.43 0.21
C PRO A 185 20.06 -7.96 -1.22
N ALA A 186 19.51 -8.64 -2.23
CA ALA A 186 19.68 -8.27 -3.64
C ALA A 186 18.93 -6.99 -3.98
N THR A 187 17.63 -6.92 -3.64
CA THR A 187 16.78 -5.74 -3.85
C THR A 187 17.32 -4.54 -3.10
N GLN A 188 17.66 -4.70 -1.81
CA GLN A 188 18.20 -3.61 -1.00
C GLN A 188 19.51 -3.06 -1.57
N ARG A 189 20.37 -3.94 -2.12
CA ARG A 189 21.60 -3.52 -2.80
C ARG A 189 21.29 -2.66 -4.03
N ARG A 190 20.33 -3.08 -4.86
CA ARG A 190 19.90 -2.32 -6.05
C ARG A 190 19.29 -0.97 -5.66
N MET A 191 18.35 -0.95 -4.71
CA MET A 191 17.76 0.29 -4.18
C MET A 191 18.81 1.26 -3.66
N ARG A 192 19.78 0.76 -2.89
CA ARG A 192 20.89 1.58 -2.40
C ARG A 192 21.75 2.14 -3.53
N GLN A 193 22.04 1.33 -4.54
CA GLN A 193 22.80 1.78 -5.71
C GLN A 193 22.06 2.92 -6.44
N ASP A 194 20.78 2.75 -6.73
CA ASP A 194 20.01 3.74 -7.48
C ASP A 194 19.74 5.01 -6.67
N PHE A 195 19.45 4.87 -5.36
CA PHE A 195 19.40 6.03 -4.47
C PHE A 195 20.72 6.80 -4.45
N ASN A 196 21.86 6.10 -4.33
CA ASN A 196 23.18 6.72 -4.29
C ASN A 196 23.54 7.39 -5.62
N LYS A 197 23.16 6.80 -6.76
CA LYS A 197 23.28 7.44 -8.08
C LYS A 197 22.45 8.73 -8.14
N GLY A 198 21.20 8.69 -7.68
CA GLY A 198 20.34 9.87 -7.60
C GLY A 198 20.94 10.97 -6.74
N HIS A 199 21.45 10.61 -5.56
CA HIS A 199 22.19 11.52 -4.69
C HIS A 199 23.37 12.17 -5.42
N ASP A 200 24.16 11.41 -6.19
CA ASP A 200 25.33 11.92 -6.90
C ASP A 200 24.97 12.88 -8.04
N ILE A 201 23.89 12.59 -8.79
CA ILE A 201 23.37 13.50 -9.82
C ILE A 201 22.97 14.84 -9.20
N LEU A 202 22.29 14.81 -8.07
CA LEU A 202 21.85 16.01 -7.37
C LEU A 202 23.01 16.77 -6.72
N ALA A 203 24.02 16.06 -6.20
CA ALA A 203 25.24 16.67 -5.68
C ALA A 203 26.06 17.33 -6.80
N HIS A 204 26.07 16.73 -8.00
CA HIS A 204 26.65 17.35 -9.18
C HIS A 204 25.92 18.65 -9.54
N PHE A 205 24.58 18.65 -9.55
CA PHE A 205 23.80 19.87 -9.75
C PHE A 205 24.12 20.95 -8.72
N ASP A 206 24.24 20.59 -7.44
CA ASP A 206 24.63 21.51 -6.37
C ASP A 206 26.01 22.14 -6.64
N MET A 207 26.98 21.36 -7.10
CA MET A 207 28.31 21.85 -7.48
C MET A 207 28.25 22.82 -8.67
N VAL A 208 27.42 22.54 -9.68
CA VAL A 208 27.26 23.43 -10.84
C VAL A 208 26.58 24.75 -10.44
N LEU A 209 25.60 24.70 -9.53
CA LEU A 209 25.00 25.91 -8.95
C LEU A 209 26.04 26.74 -8.18
N ASP A 210 26.89 26.10 -7.36
CA ASP A 210 27.97 26.79 -6.65
C ASP A 210 28.91 27.51 -7.63
N ALA A 211 29.28 26.85 -8.73
CA ALA A 211 30.10 27.43 -9.78
C ALA A 211 29.40 28.61 -10.48
N TYR A 212 28.10 28.51 -10.75
CA TYR A 212 27.31 29.58 -11.36
C TYR A 212 27.35 30.86 -10.52
N TYR A 213 27.07 30.77 -9.22
CA TYR A 213 27.10 31.94 -8.33
C TYR A 213 28.50 32.47 -8.09
N THR A 214 29.53 31.61 -8.17
CA THR A 214 30.93 32.05 -8.12
C THR A 214 31.31 32.86 -9.37
N ALA A 215 30.80 32.47 -10.53
CA ALA A 215 31.04 33.16 -11.80
C ALA A 215 30.21 34.44 -11.97
N HIS A 216 29.12 34.60 -11.21
CA HIS A 216 28.18 35.72 -11.26
C HIS A 216 28.03 36.38 -9.89
N PRO A 217 29.09 37.03 -9.35
CA PRO A 217 29.10 37.60 -8.00
C PRO A 217 28.06 38.71 -7.79
N GLU A 218 27.56 39.33 -8.87
CA GLU A 218 26.43 40.27 -8.85
C GLU A 218 25.10 39.61 -8.45
N THR A 219 25.00 38.29 -8.60
CA THR A 219 23.81 37.51 -8.23
C THR A 219 24.00 36.94 -6.83
N THR A 220 23.31 37.49 -5.84
CA THR A 220 23.40 36.97 -4.47
C THR A 220 22.68 35.63 -4.36
N ARG A 221 23.41 34.58 -3.97
CA ARG A 221 22.79 33.30 -3.66
C ARG A 221 22.00 33.38 -2.35
N PRO A 222 20.78 32.81 -2.28
CA PRO A 222 20.04 32.72 -1.03
C PRO A 222 20.85 32.02 0.08
N THR A 223 20.87 32.60 1.27
CA THR A 223 21.42 32.01 2.48
C THR A 223 20.28 31.74 3.49
N PRO A 224 20.24 30.58 4.15
CA PRO A 224 21.18 29.46 4.05
C PRO A 224 21.11 28.72 2.70
N VAL A 225 22.25 28.15 2.27
CA VAL A 225 22.38 27.48 0.96
C VAL A 225 21.64 26.14 0.98
N ALA A 226 20.72 25.97 0.04
CA ALA A 226 20.05 24.71 -0.22
C ALA A 226 20.97 23.71 -0.93
N ARG A 227 20.89 22.44 -0.52
CA ARG A 227 21.60 21.31 -1.12
C ARG A 227 20.58 20.29 -1.60
N THR A 228 20.47 20.13 -2.90
CA THR A 228 19.49 19.26 -3.55
C THR A 228 19.73 17.79 -3.21
N ALA A 229 20.98 17.37 -3.04
CA ALA A 229 21.31 16.02 -2.58
C ALA A 229 20.82 15.73 -1.15
N ASP A 230 20.92 16.73 -0.26
CA ASP A 230 20.44 16.62 1.11
C ASP A 230 18.89 16.65 1.15
N LEU A 231 18.26 17.47 0.32
CA LEU A 231 16.80 17.48 0.11
C LEU A 231 16.27 16.12 -0.36
N TRP A 232 16.97 15.45 -1.27
CA TRP A 232 16.63 14.09 -1.70
C TRP A 232 16.76 13.07 -0.57
N THR A 233 17.83 13.19 0.22
CA THR A 233 18.06 12.30 1.37
C THR A 233 16.96 12.47 2.42
N GLU A 234 16.65 13.70 2.83
CA GLU A 234 15.61 13.98 3.83
C GLU A 234 14.24 13.51 3.32
N PHE A 235 13.91 13.83 2.06
CA PHE A 235 12.66 13.42 1.43
C PHE A 235 12.50 11.90 1.41
N PHE A 236 13.49 11.18 0.86
CA PHE A 236 13.41 9.74 0.70
C PHE A 236 13.39 9.01 2.05
N PHE A 237 14.23 9.42 2.99
CA PHE A 237 14.32 8.78 4.31
C PHE A 237 13.03 9.00 5.10
N CYS A 238 12.48 10.22 5.05
CA CYS A 238 11.19 10.52 5.65
C CYS A 238 10.06 9.70 5.00
N HIS A 239 10.05 9.60 3.67
CA HIS A 239 9.03 8.86 2.93
C HIS A 239 9.05 7.36 3.27
N VAL A 240 10.22 6.73 3.22
CA VAL A 240 10.37 5.30 3.54
C VAL A 240 10.03 5.01 5.01
N LYS A 241 10.46 5.87 5.95
CA LYS A 241 10.07 5.76 7.36
C LYS A 241 8.56 5.87 7.51
N PHE A 242 7.94 6.83 6.83
CA PHE A 242 6.49 7.03 6.89
C PHE A 242 5.72 5.80 6.40
N ILE A 243 6.01 5.28 5.20
CA ILE A 243 5.26 4.14 4.65
C ILE A 243 5.45 2.89 5.50
N THR A 244 6.68 2.62 5.98
CA THR A 244 6.94 1.45 6.83
C THR A 244 6.26 1.55 8.19
N THR A 245 6.27 2.72 8.83
CA THR A 245 5.56 2.95 10.10
C THR A 245 4.04 2.83 9.92
N ARG A 246 3.49 3.39 8.85
CA ARG A 246 2.04 3.32 8.58
C ARG A 246 1.57 1.89 8.37
N ILE A 247 2.20 1.17 7.44
CA ILE A 247 1.82 -0.20 7.10
C ILE A 247 2.02 -1.12 8.32
N HIS A 248 3.11 -0.96 9.07
CA HIS A 248 3.33 -1.71 10.31
C HIS A 248 2.27 -1.45 11.36
N THR A 249 1.91 -0.19 11.60
CA THR A 249 0.88 0.14 12.61
C THR A 249 -0.49 -0.39 12.20
N TRP A 250 -0.85 -0.29 10.91
CA TRP A 250 -2.08 -0.89 10.40
C TRP A 250 -2.09 -2.40 10.64
N ALA A 251 -1.01 -3.11 10.29
CA ALA A 251 -0.91 -4.56 10.48
C ALA A 251 -0.94 -4.96 11.96
N ALA A 252 -0.16 -4.28 12.80
CA ALA A 252 -0.10 -4.55 14.25
C ALA A 252 -1.45 -4.30 14.93
N THR A 253 -2.18 -3.25 14.54
CA THR A 253 -3.52 -2.95 15.07
C THR A 253 -4.50 -4.07 14.76
N HIS A 254 -4.51 -4.55 13.51
CA HIS A 254 -5.39 -5.63 13.09
C HIS A 254 -5.03 -6.97 13.75
N LEU A 255 -3.74 -7.31 13.88
CA LEU A 255 -3.32 -8.51 14.59
C LEU A 255 -3.65 -8.47 16.08
N ASN A 256 -3.53 -7.29 16.71
CA ASN A 256 -3.95 -7.12 18.11
C ASN A 256 -5.45 -7.33 18.27
N ARG A 257 -6.29 -6.83 17.34
CA ARG A 257 -7.74 -7.12 17.34
C ARG A 257 -8.04 -8.62 17.26
N LEU A 258 -7.32 -9.35 16.41
CA LEU A 258 -7.44 -10.81 16.31
C LEU A 258 -7.00 -11.50 17.61
N ALA A 259 -5.89 -11.04 18.22
CA ALA A 259 -5.41 -11.56 19.49
C ALA A 259 -6.41 -11.31 20.63
N ASP A 260 -7.01 -10.12 20.67
CA ASP A 260 -8.06 -9.76 21.64
C ASP A 260 -9.32 -10.61 21.45
N GLY A 261 -9.70 -10.90 20.20
CA GLY A 261 -10.80 -11.81 19.88
C GLY A 261 -10.53 -13.24 20.38
N ILE A 262 -9.30 -13.75 20.23
CA ILE A 262 -8.91 -15.05 20.80
C ILE A 262 -8.93 -15.00 22.33
N LEU A 263 -8.41 -13.93 22.93
CA LEU A 263 -8.38 -13.73 24.38
C LEU A 263 -9.79 -13.74 24.99
N GLN A 264 -10.72 -13.00 24.40
CA GLN A 264 -12.13 -12.99 24.83
C GLN A 264 -12.74 -14.39 24.78
N ARG A 265 -12.40 -15.18 23.76
CA ARG A 265 -12.89 -16.56 23.62
C ARG A 265 -12.28 -17.51 24.64
N ILE A 266 -11.01 -17.33 25.01
CA ILE A 266 -10.36 -18.09 26.09
C ILE A 266 -11.05 -17.79 27.42
N GLN A 267 -11.38 -16.51 27.68
CA GLN A 267 -12.10 -16.09 28.88
C GLN A 267 -13.52 -16.65 28.94
N SER A 268 -14.23 -16.72 27.80
CA SER A 268 -15.58 -17.27 27.73
C SER A 268 -15.64 -18.81 27.67
N ALA A 269 -14.50 -19.49 27.54
CA ALA A 269 -14.49 -20.94 27.38
C ALA A 269 -14.76 -21.63 28.72
N PRO A 270 -15.62 -22.67 28.77
CA PRO A 270 -15.97 -23.35 30.01
C PRO A 270 -14.73 -23.96 30.66
N THR A 271 -14.53 -23.64 31.94
CA THR A 271 -13.51 -24.27 32.80
C THR A 271 -13.97 -25.67 33.21
N LEU A 272 -13.06 -26.65 33.14
CA LEU A 272 -13.35 -28.01 33.61
C LEU A 272 -13.47 -28.02 35.15
N PRO A 273 -14.38 -28.84 35.73
CA PRO A 273 -14.55 -28.95 37.18
C PRO A 273 -13.28 -29.40 37.92
N ASP A 274 -12.45 -30.22 37.27
CA ASP A 274 -11.13 -30.64 37.77
C ASP A 274 -10.04 -29.71 37.22
N ALA A 275 -9.74 -28.67 37.98
CA ALA A 275 -8.89 -27.54 37.63
C ALA A 275 -7.39 -27.83 37.44
N THR A 276 -7.00 -29.04 37.04
CA THR A 276 -5.60 -29.37 36.77
C THR A 276 -5.25 -29.34 35.29
N ARG A 277 -6.24 -29.22 34.39
CA ARG A 277 -6.02 -29.25 32.93
C ARG A 277 -6.90 -28.23 32.19
N MET A 278 -6.33 -27.59 31.18
CA MET A 278 -7.08 -26.77 30.23
C MET A 278 -8.09 -27.64 29.47
N SER A 279 -9.25 -27.08 29.13
CA SER A 279 -10.19 -27.77 28.25
C SER A 279 -9.61 -27.92 26.83
N PRO A 280 -10.02 -28.94 26.04
CA PRO A 280 -9.55 -29.07 24.66
C PRO A 280 -9.84 -27.83 23.80
N GLN A 281 -10.92 -27.10 24.12
CA GLN A 281 -11.26 -25.84 23.46
C GLN A 281 -10.26 -24.74 23.83
N GLN A 282 -9.88 -24.63 25.10
CA GLN A 282 -8.85 -23.68 25.54
C GLN A 282 -7.50 -23.99 24.89
N ASP A 283 -7.09 -25.26 24.87
CA ASP A 283 -5.84 -25.72 24.24
C ASP A 283 -5.77 -25.37 22.74
N ALA A 284 -6.89 -25.56 22.01
CA ALA A 284 -7.01 -25.15 20.62
C ALA A 284 -6.89 -23.63 20.43
N LEU A 285 -7.48 -22.82 21.33
CA LEU A 285 -7.37 -21.36 21.29
C LEU A 285 -5.96 -20.88 21.62
N PHE A 286 -5.25 -21.52 22.56
CA PHE A 286 -3.84 -21.23 22.83
C PHE A 286 -2.96 -21.57 21.63
N THR A 287 -3.18 -22.72 21.00
CA THR A 287 -2.47 -23.09 19.75
C THR A 287 -2.73 -22.06 18.64
N GLN A 288 -3.98 -21.58 18.52
CA GLN A 288 -4.35 -20.52 17.58
C GLN A 288 -3.60 -19.21 17.88
N PHE A 289 -3.50 -18.83 19.15
CA PHE A 289 -2.76 -17.65 19.62
C PHE A 289 -1.24 -17.77 19.39
N GLU A 290 -0.64 -18.92 19.68
CA GLU A 290 0.79 -19.16 19.43
C GLU A 290 1.14 -19.00 17.95
N ARG A 291 0.29 -19.51 17.06
CA ARG A 291 0.44 -19.32 15.61
C ARG A 291 0.31 -17.86 15.21
N LEU A 292 -0.66 -17.13 15.78
CA LEU A 292 -0.81 -15.69 15.57
C LEU A 292 0.45 -14.92 16.02
N CYS A 293 1.08 -15.32 17.13
CA CYS A 293 2.33 -14.71 17.61
C CYS A 293 3.49 -14.85 16.61
N ILE A 294 3.58 -15.97 15.89
CA ILE A 294 4.57 -16.16 14.81
C ILE A 294 4.35 -15.12 13.70
N ILE A 295 3.10 -14.84 13.35
CA ILE A 295 2.75 -13.82 12.35
C ILE A 295 3.06 -12.41 12.87
N ILE A 296 2.75 -12.12 14.13
CA ILE A 296 3.08 -10.82 14.76
C ILE A 296 4.59 -10.58 14.72
N ARG A 297 5.38 -11.58 15.10
CA ARG A 297 6.86 -11.50 15.04
C ARG A 297 7.32 -11.17 13.63
N ARG A 298 6.78 -11.87 12.64
CA ARG A 298 7.08 -11.67 11.23
C ARG A 298 6.77 -10.24 10.79
N ILE A 299 5.62 -9.72 11.13
CA ILE A 299 5.21 -8.36 10.77
C ILE A 299 6.15 -7.30 11.38
N ASP A 300 6.58 -7.49 12.63
CA ASP A 300 7.50 -6.58 13.31
C ASP A 300 8.85 -6.46 12.61
N GLU A 301 9.39 -7.58 12.12
CA GLU A 301 10.69 -7.62 11.45
C GLU A 301 10.62 -7.33 9.95
N CYS A 302 9.51 -7.62 9.27
CA CYS A 302 9.38 -7.47 7.81
C CYS A 302 9.23 -6.02 7.38
N LEU A 303 8.42 -5.27 8.12
CA LEU A 303 7.94 -3.96 7.71
C LEU A 303 8.92 -2.87 8.14
N LEU A 304 10.19 -3.09 7.83
CA LEU A 304 11.32 -2.22 8.15
C LEU A 304 12.13 -1.99 6.89
N PHE A 305 12.74 -0.81 6.79
CA PHE A 305 13.63 -0.49 5.70
C PHE A 305 14.99 -0.03 6.25
N PRO A 306 15.99 -0.93 6.32
CA PRO A 306 17.31 -0.56 6.79
C PRO A 306 18.00 0.35 5.77
N LEU A 307 18.39 1.56 6.19
CA LEU A 307 19.03 2.58 5.34
C LEU A 307 20.57 2.50 5.35
N VAL A 308 21.13 1.35 5.73
CA VAL A 308 22.58 1.19 5.85
C VAL A 308 23.27 1.25 4.48
N GLY A 309 24.28 2.11 4.39
CA GLY A 309 25.06 2.36 3.17
C GLY A 309 24.41 3.31 2.16
N PHE A 310 23.23 3.86 2.47
CA PHE A 310 22.66 4.97 1.71
C PHE A 310 23.47 6.23 2.01
N LYS A 311 23.83 7.01 0.97
CA LYS A 311 24.54 8.29 1.11
C LYS A 311 23.69 9.24 1.94
N ASN A 312 24.30 9.87 2.93
CA ASN A 312 23.61 10.76 3.85
C ASN A 312 24.60 11.71 4.54
N ASN A 313 24.42 13.02 4.34
CA ASN A 313 25.19 14.04 5.05
C ASN A 313 24.44 14.65 6.25
N LEU A 314 23.16 14.32 6.42
CA LEU A 314 22.27 14.91 7.43
C LEU A 314 22.56 14.34 8.82
N PRO A 315 22.91 15.18 9.81
CA PRO A 315 23.24 14.73 11.17
C PRO A 315 22.12 13.91 11.83
N HIS A 316 20.86 14.33 11.68
CA HIS A 316 19.72 13.69 12.33
C HIS A 316 19.39 12.30 11.76
N TRP A 317 19.93 11.93 10.59
CA TRP A 317 19.77 10.61 9.99
C TRP A 317 21.01 9.71 10.10
N ARG A 318 22.11 10.18 10.71
CA ARG A 318 23.38 9.40 10.77
C ARG A 318 23.23 8.02 11.40
N HIS A 319 22.35 7.91 12.41
CA HIS A 319 22.09 6.64 13.08
C HIS A 319 21.44 5.61 12.14
N ALA A 320 20.58 6.05 11.22
CA ALA A 320 19.86 5.16 10.31
C ALA A 320 20.76 4.53 9.22
N SER A 321 21.89 5.18 8.90
CA SER A 321 22.84 4.77 7.86
C SER A 321 24.09 4.05 8.39
N SER A 322 24.25 3.95 9.72
CA SER A 322 25.44 3.38 10.38
C SER A 322 25.51 1.85 10.23
N PRO A 323 26.70 1.24 10.09
CA PRO A 323 26.84 -0.21 9.94
C PRO A 323 26.37 -0.97 11.20
N PRO A 324 25.70 -2.12 11.04
CA PRO A 324 25.20 -2.91 12.15
C PRO A 324 26.36 -3.53 12.96
N ILE A 325 26.06 -3.86 14.22
CA ILE A 325 26.96 -4.62 15.11
C ILE A 325 27.34 -5.95 14.44
N VAL A 326 28.63 -6.25 14.30
CA VAL A 326 29.15 -7.35 13.47
C VAL A 326 29.08 -8.72 14.17
N ASN A 327 28.87 -8.78 15.49
CA ASN A 327 28.83 -10.02 16.25
C ASN A 327 27.64 -10.10 17.21
N TRP A 328 26.45 -10.24 16.65
CA TRP A 328 25.18 -10.34 17.39
C TRP A 328 25.12 -11.48 18.41
N PRO A 329 25.57 -12.71 18.12
CA PRO A 329 25.57 -13.79 19.12
C PRO A 329 26.46 -13.47 20.32
N GLN A 330 27.62 -12.83 20.11
CA GLN A 330 28.47 -12.37 21.21
C GLN A 330 27.84 -11.18 21.93
N TYR A 331 27.21 -10.24 21.22
CA TYR A 331 26.51 -9.08 21.80
C TYR A 331 25.38 -9.50 22.74
N ILE A 332 24.49 -10.42 22.30
CA ILE A 332 23.39 -10.94 23.13
C ILE A 332 23.93 -11.65 24.38
N ARG A 333 25.03 -12.42 24.24
CA ARG A 333 25.68 -13.12 25.34
C ARG A 333 26.43 -12.20 26.31
N SER A 334 27.06 -11.13 25.82
CA SER A 334 27.93 -10.26 26.61
C SER A 334 27.23 -9.06 27.22
N HIS A 335 26.15 -8.58 26.59
CA HIS A 335 25.42 -7.40 27.07
C HIS A 335 24.16 -7.74 27.84
N GLY A 336 23.73 -9.01 27.85
CA GLY A 336 22.65 -9.52 28.70
C GLY A 336 21.38 -8.68 28.65
N ALA A 337 20.35 -9.14 27.96
CA ALA A 337 19.02 -8.53 28.06
C ALA A 337 18.91 -7.01 27.75
N THR A 338 19.89 -6.38 27.11
CA THR A 338 19.78 -4.99 26.63
C THR A 338 18.81 -4.89 25.45
N ALA A 339 18.05 -3.79 25.43
CA ALA A 339 17.14 -3.45 24.35
C ALA A 339 17.87 -3.38 22.99
N LEU A 340 17.17 -3.72 21.91
CA LEU A 340 17.70 -3.67 20.55
C LEU A 340 18.13 -2.26 20.10
N ALA A 341 17.79 -1.19 20.84
CA ALA A 341 18.32 0.18 20.71
C ALA A 341 18.48 0.69 19.27
N GLY A 342 17.59 0.30 18.35
CA GLY A 342 17.65 0.67 16.92
C GLY A 342 18.84 0.08 16.14
N SER A 343 19.60 -0.83 16.73
CA SER A 343 20.67 -1.59 16.07
C SER A 343 20.16 -3.00 15.82
N TYR A 344 20.04 -3.41 14.56
CA TYR A 344 19.64 -4.76 14.20
C TYR A 344 20.32 -5.19 12.90
N PRO A 345 20.46 -6.51 12.64
CA PRO A 345 21.02 -6.99 11.38
C PRO A 345 20.25 -6.44 10.17
N ILE A 346 21.00 -6.09 9.12
CA ILE A 346 20.43 -5.73 7.83
C ILE A 346 19.75 -6.95 7.19
N ASP A 347 20.41 -8.10 7.27
CA ASP A 347 19.90 -9.36 6.74
C ASP A 347 18.68 -9.80 7.53
N ILE A 348 17.56 -10.00 6.83
CA ILE A 348 16.29 -10.37 7.45
C ILE A 348 16.37 -11.71 8.21
N THR A 349 17.17 -12.66 7.74
CA THR A 349 17.34 -13.96 8.40
C THR A 349 18.07 -13.82 9.74
N GLN A 350 19.10 -12.98 9.77
CA GLN A 350 19.80 -12.66 11.01
C GLN A 350 18.92 -11.85 11.96
N ARG A 351 18.10 -10.94 11.41
CA ARG A 351 17.14 -10.14 12.17
C ARG A 351 16.09 -11.02 12.85
N ASP A 352 15.55 -12.03 12.15
CA ASP A 352 14.61 -13.00 12.73
C ASP A 352 15.23 -13.75 13.89
N GLU A 353 16.44 -14.28 13.72
CA GLU A 353 17.12 -15.01 14.79
C GLU A 353 17.34 -14.13 16.05
N VAL A 354 17.86 -12.92 15.86
CA VAL A 354 18.11 -11.98 16.96
C VAL A 354 16.82 -11.56 17.64
N TYR A 355 15.78 -11.22 16.87
CA TYR A 355 14.51 -10.77 17.40
C TYR A 355 13.74 -11.91 18.09
N HIS A 356 13.77 -13.11 17.54
CA HIS A 356 13.18 -14.30 18.14
C HIS A 356 13.80 -14.62 19.51
N GLN A 357 15.13 -14.62 19.60
CA GLN A 357 15.83 -14.83 20.88
C GLN A 357 15.45 -13.75 21.91
N ARG A 358 15.35 -12.49 21.47
CA ARG A 358 14.95 -11.37 22.35
C ARG A 358 13.52 -11.55 22.85
N LEU A 359 12.57 -11.85 21.97
CA LEU A 359 11.18 -12.09 22.36
C LEU A 359 11.05 -13.28 23.32
N ALA A 360 11.74 -14.39 23.06
CA ALA A 360 11.73 -15.55 23.95
C ALA A 360 12.27 -15.22 25.35
N HIS A 361 13.22 -14.30 25.46
CA HIS A 361 13.67 -13.78 26.75
C HIS A 361 12.59 -12.92 27.43
N LEU A 362 12.03 -11.94 26.71
CA LEU A 362 10.99 -11.04 27.26
C LEU A 362 9.74 -11.78 27.70
N VAL A 363 9.29 -12.77 26.92
CA VAL A 363 8.14 -13.63 27.28
C VAL A 363 8.43 -14.40 28.56
N ARG A 364 9.61 -15.02 28.71
CA ARG A 364 9.98 -15.72 29.95
C ARG A 364 10.01 -14.79 31.15
N GLN A 365 10.56 -13.58 30.98
CA GLN A 365 10.63 -12.57 32.03
C GLN A 365 9.22 -12.16 32.48
N GLU A 366 8.33 -11.89 31.54
CA GLU A 366 6.97 -11.43 31.81
C GLU A 366 6.10 -12.53 32.45
N LEU A 367 6.20 -13.77 31.96
CA LEU A 367 5.52 -14.91 32.58
C LEU A 367 6.03 -15.18 34.00
N THR A 368 7.33 -15.02 34.26
CA THR A 368 7.91 -15.17 35.60
C THR A 368 7.43 -14.06 36.53
N ARG A 369 7.39 -12.81 36.05
CA ARG A 369 6.86 -11.66 36.79
C ARG A 369 5.41 -11.89 37.22
N GLN A 370 4.56 -12.33 36.28
CA GLN A 370 3.15 -12.60 36.56
C GLN A 370 2.95 -13.76 37.56
N ARG A 371 3.77 -14.82 37.48
CA ARG A 371 3.75 -15.92 38.46
C ARG A 371 4.11 -15.44 39.87
N ALA A 372 5.13 -14.59 39.98
CA ALA A 372 5.56 -14.02 41.25
C ALA A 372 4.50 -13.09 41.86
N GLU A 373 3.92 -12.18 41.06
CA GLU A 373 2.89 -11.23 41.52
C GLU A 373 1.61 -11.93 42.01
N ARG A 374 1.29 -13.08 41.42
CA ARG A 374 0.11 -13.89 41.78
C ARG A 374 0.40 -14.90 42.87
N ASN A 375 1.64 -14.96 43.37
CA ASN A 375 2.06 -15.90 44.40
C ASN A 375 1.74 -17.38 44.05
N ILE A 376 1.74 -17.72 42.76
CA ILE A 376 1.36 -19.06 42.26
C ILE A 376 2.24 -20.14 42.89
N ASP A 377 3.53 -19.85 43.06
CA ASP A 377 4.48 -20.81 43.63
C ASP A 377 4.17 -21.15 45.09
N ALA A 378 3.71 -20.18 45.90
CA ALA A 378 3.30 -20.42 47.28
C ALA A 378 1.93 -21.12 47.37
N ILE A 379 0.99 -20.78 46.48
CA ILE A 379 -0.33 -21.44 46.39
C ILE A 379 -0.16 -22.92 45.99
N THR A 380 0.70 -23.18 45.00
CA THR A 380 1.06 -24.53 44.55
C THR A 380 1.78 -25.31 45.65
N ALA A 381 2.74 -24.68 46.34
CA ALA A 381 3.45 -25.30 47.47
C ALA A 381 2.55 -25.60 48.67
N ALA A 382 1.48 -24.82 48.87
CA ALA A 382 0.50 -25.03 49.93
C ALA A 382 -0.56 -26.10 49.60
N GLY A 383 -0.54 -26.71 48.41
CA GLY A 383 -1.50 -27.75 47.99
C GLY A 383 -2.91 -27.23 47.72
N ASN A 384 -3.14 -25.92 47.76
CA ASN A 384 -4.42 -25.29 47.46
C ASN A 384 -4.58 -25.10 45.94
N ILE A 385 -4.82 -26.18 45.21
CA ILE A 385 -5.15 -26.12 43.78
C ILE A 385 -6.64 -25.75 43.67
N GLY A 386 -6.95 -24.47 43.83
CA GLY A 386 -8.27 -23.93 43.54
C GLY A 386 -8.60 -24.00 42.05
N ALA A 387 -9.87 -23.81 41.70
CA ALA A 387 -10.29 -23.70 40.31
C ALA A 387 -9.54 -22.56 39.59
N PHE A 388 -8.90 -22.84 38.45
CA PHE A 388 -8.31 -21.81 37.60
C PHE A 388 -9.42 -20.82 37.23
N SER A 389 -9.28 -19.58 37.68
CA SER A 389 -10.18 -18.50 37.30
C SER A 389 -10.02 -18.17 35.81
N GLU A 390 -11.06 -17.58 35.21
CA GLU A 390 -11.03 -17.07 33.84
C GLU A 390 -9.87 -16.06 33.63
N GLU A 391 -9.55 -15.28 34.67
CA GLU A 391 -8.45 -14.32 34.69
C GLU A 391 -7.05 -14.99 34.75
N GLU A 392 -6.97 -16.19 35.31
CA GLU A 392 -5.75 -17.00 35.32
C GLU A 392 -5.48 -17.67 33.99
N ALA A 393 -6.53 -18.13 33.29
CA ALA A 393 -6.40 -18.66 31.93
C ALA A 393 -5.97 -17.59 30.92
N ALA A 394 -6.43 -16.35 31.07
CA ALA A 394 -6.13 -15.25 30.15
C ALA A 394 -4.72 -14.63 30.32
N ALA A 395 -4.07 -14.85 31.46
CA ALA A 395 -2.86 -14.13 31.83
C ALA A 395 -1.63 -14.41 30.95
N PRO A 396 -1.34 -15.68 30.57
CA PRO A 396 -0.21 -15.97 29.70
C PRO A 396 -0.31 -15.22 28.36
N VAL A 397 -1.52 -15.13 27.78
CA VAL A 397 -1.77 -14.40 26.53
C VAL A 397 -1.46 -12.90 26.71
N LYS A 398 -1.96 -12.27 27.77
CA LYS A 398 -1.68 -10.86 28.08
C LYS A 398 -0.18 -10.62 28.32
N GLY A 399 0.49 -11.54 29.00
CA GLY A 399 1.94 -11.49 29.22
C GLY A 399 2.73 -11.58 27.93
N VAL A 400 2.37 -12.52 27.05
CA VAL A 400 3.00 -12.62 25.72
C VAL A 400 2.78 -11.33 24.93
N MET A 401 1.56 -10.79 24.86
CA MET A 401 1.29 -9.54 24.13
C MET A 401 2.07 -8.34 24.70
N THR A 402 2.24 -8.27 26.03
CA THR A 402 3.06 -7.24 26.69
C THR A 402 4.53 -7.37 26.30
N ALA A 403 5.08 -8.60 26.30
CA ALA A 403 6.44 -8.87 25.87
C ALA A 403 6.67 -8.53 24.38
N TYR A 404 5.71 -8.83 23.51
CA TYR A 404 5.77 -8.46 22.09
C TYR A 404 5.69 -6.95 21.88
N ALA A 405 4.83 -6.24 22.62
CA ALA A 405 4.78 -4.77 22.58
C ALA A 405 6.13 -4.15 23.00
N LEU A 406 6.76 -4.69 24.05
CA LEU A 406 8.10 -4.27 24.47
C LEU A 406 9.15 -4.58 23.41
N GLY A 407 9.18 -5.79 22.86
CA GLY A 407 10.13 -6.18 21.81
C GLY A 407 10.01 -5.29 20.56
N ARG A 408 8.78 -4.99 20.14
CA ARG A 408 8.50 -4.06 19.03
C ARG A 408 9.04 -2.66 19.31
N ARG A 409 8.84 -2.15 20.52
CA ARG A 409 9.36 -0.84 20.94
C ARG A 409 10.88 -0.79 20.95
N GLU A 410 11.53 -1.88 21.36
CA GLU A 410 12.99 -1.98 21.31
C GLU A 410 13.53 -2.04 19.86
N LEU A 411 12.81 -2.71 18.97
CA LEU A 411 13.17 -2.85 17.56
C LEU A 411 12.93 -1.57 16.75
N ARG A 412 11.78 -0.92 16.96
CA ARG A 412 11.29 0.18 16.10
C ARG A 412 11.35 1.56 16.74
N GLY A 413 11.58 1.62 18.05
CA GLY A 413 11.41 2.84 18.85
C GLY A 413 9.98 3.00 19.38
N GLU A 414 9.72 4.16 19.99
CA GLU A 414 8.39 4.50 20.49
C GLU A 414 7.38 4.59 19.34
N PRO A 415 6.12 4.13 19.54
CA PRO A 415 5.06 4.30 18.55
C PRO A 415 4.90 5.78 18.18
N GLU A 416 5.03 6.09 16.89
CA GLU A 416 4.83 7.44 16.38
C GLU A 416 3.35 7.64 16.01
N ALA A 417 2.82 8.83 16.31
CA ALA A 417 1.49 9.20 15.83
C ALA A 417 1.52 9.30 14.30
N ILE A 418 0.65 8.50 13.65
CA ILE A 418 0.54 8.51 12.20
C ILE A 418 -0.26 9.75 11.77
N SER A 419 0.34 10.57 10.91
CA SER A 419 -0.34 11.72 10.32
C SER A 419 -1.36 11.30 9.24
N GLU A 420 -1.92 12.27 8.52
CA GLU A 420 -2.84 12.01 7.41
C GLU A 420 -2.22 11.06 6.36
N GLU A 421 -3.03 10.24 5.68
CA GLU A 421 -2.55 9.50 4.49
C GLU A 421 -1.93 10.45 3.47
N LEU A 422 -0.94 9.99 2.70
CA LEU A 422 -0.20 10.90 1.82
C LEU A 422 -1.11 11.55 0.78
N TRP A 423 -2.05 10.79 0.23
CA TRP A 423 -3.03 11.29 -0.73
C TRP A 423 -4.02 12.25 -0.07
N ILE A 424 -4.44 12.01 1.18
CA ILE A 424 -5.28 12.95 1.94
C ILE A 424 -4.53 14.27 2.14
N GLY A 425 -3.29 14.22 2.60
CA GLY A 425 -2.48 15.42 2.81
C GLY A 425 -2.23 16.18 1.51
N ALA A 426 -2.00 15.46 0.40
CA ALA A 426 -1.89 16.05 -0.94
C ALA A 426 -3.20 16.71 -1.38
N LEU A 427 -4.31 16.01 -1.21
CA LEU A 427 -5.64 16.48 -1.59
C LEU A 427 -5.98 17.74 -0.81
N ARG A 428 -5.81 17.72 0.52
CA ARG A 428 -6.05 18.88 1.38
C ARG A 428 -5.27 20.11 0.92
N ARG A 429 -4.00 19.97 0.53
CA ARG A 429 -3.19 21.10 0.03
C ARG A 429 -3.76 21.71 -1.26
N CYS A 430 -4.36 20.88 -2.11
CA CYS A 430 -5.03 21.34 -3.32
C CYS A 430 -6.40 21.96 -3.05
N LEU A 431 -7.07 21.59 -1.94
CA LEU A 431 -8.34 22.17 -1.49
C LEU A 431 -8.17 23.50 -0.72
N GLU A 432 -6.97 23.77 -0.18
CA GLU A 432 -6.70 25.00 0.57
C GLU A 432 -6.79 26.25 -0.35
N PRO A 433 -7.52 27.31 0.06
CA PRO A 433 -7.67 28.53 -0.74
C PRO A 433 -6.30 29.11 -1.10
N ARG A 434 -6.09 29.45 -2.39
CA ARG A 434 -4.91 30.22 -2.78
C ARG A 434 -5.16 31.67 -2.38
N SER A 435 -4.19 32.30 -1.70
CA SER A 435 -4.25 33.70 -1.28
C SER A 435 -4.54 34.68 -2.43
N ASP A 436 -4.32 34.26 -3.67
CA ASP A 436 -4.32 35.11 -4.86
C ASP A 436 -5.57 34.91 -5.75
N SER A 437 -6.50 34.00 -5.41
CA SER A 437 -7.71 33.76 -6.21
C SER A 437 -8.92 34.48 -5.63
N SER A 438 -9.49 35.42 -6.38
CA SER A 438 -10.72 36.14 -6.06
C SER A 438 -12.00 35.28 -6.14
N SER A 439 -11.88 33.98 -6.45
CA SER A 439 -12.99 33.03 -6.46
C SER A 439 -13.17 32.39 -5.08
N ALA A 440 -14.33 32.59 -4.47
CA ALA A 440 -14.67 32.12 -3.13
C ALA A 440 -15.09 30.63 -3.05
N ALA A 441 -15.16 29.93 -4.18
CA ALA A 441 -15.61 28.54 -4.22
C ALA A 441 -14.47 27.58 -3.85
N ILE A 442 -14.65 26.85 -2.75
CA ILE A 442 -13.72 25.80 -2.32
C ILE A 442 -13.69 24.70 -3.40
N PRO A 443 -12.50 24.29 -3.88
CA PRO A 443 -12.37 23.17 -4.79
C PRO A 443 -13.11 21.92 -4.30
N LYS A 444 -13.69 21.17 -5.25
CA LYS A 444 -14.34 19.87 -4.97
C LYS A 444 -13.48 18.73 -5.51
N TRP A 445 -13.70 17.51 -5.04
CA TRP A 445 -12.97 16.34 -5.54
C TRP A 445 -13.89 15.13 -5.61
N GLY A 446 -13.58 14.18 -6.49
CA GLY A 446 -14.37 12.98 -6.66
C GLY A 446 -14.46 12.60 -8.14
N PHE A 447 -15.66 12.27 -8.59
CA PHE A 447 -15.91 11.80 -9.96
C PHE A 447 -17.06 12.56 -10.64
N VAL A 448 -16.99 12.61 -11.97
CA VAL A 448 -18.17 12.85 -12.81
C VAL A 448 -18.78 11.49 -13.14
N ALA A 449 -20.09 11.36 -12.97
CA ALA A 449 -20.83 10.12 -13.21
C ALA A 449 -21.92 10.34 -14.27
N TYR A 450 -22.03 9.41 -15.22
CA TYR A 450 -23.00 9.47 -16.30
C TYR A 450 -24.09 8.41 -16.12
N ARG A 451 -25.35 8.84 -16.15
CA ARG A 451 -26.49 7.93 -16.40
C ARG A 451 -26.53 7.65 -17.89
N LEU A 452 -26.15 6.44 -18.30
CA LEU A 452 -26.16 6.02 -19.72
C LEU A 452 -27.21 4.96 -20.01
N TRP A 453 -28.02 4.58 -19.03
CA TRP A 453 -29.15 3.68 -19.21
C TRP A 453 -30.46 4.36 -18.85
N PHE A 454 -31.44 4.26 -19.75
CA PHE A 454 -32.70 4.98 -19.66
C PHE A 454 -33.91 4.06 -19.48
N GLY A 455 -33.70 2.74 -19.45
CA GLY A 455 -34.76 1.73 -19.33
C GLY A 455 -35.38 1.59 -17.93
N HIS A 456 -34.68 2.00 -16.86
CA HIS A 456 -35.24 1.97 -15.49
C HIS A 456 -36.22 3.12 -15.25
N SER A 457 -37.27 2.85 -14.46
CA SER A 457 -38.22 3.89 -14.03
C SER A 457 -37.56 4.93 -13.12
N ASP A 458 -38.21 6.08 -12.95
CA ASP A 458 -37.70 7.13 -12.06
C ASP A 458 -37.60 6.63 -10.60
N GLU A 459 -38.53 5.78 -10.14
CA GLU A 459 -38.46 5.18 -8.81
C GLU A 459 -37.29 4.21 -8.65
N GLN A 460 -36.99 3.44 -9.69
CA GLN A 460 -35.83 2.54 -9.72
C GLN A 460 -34.52 3.33 -9.72
N TRP A 461 -34.46 4.41 -10.50
CA TRP A 461 -33.33 5.33 -10.51
C TRP A 461 -33.12 6.01 -9.15
N ASP A 462 -34.19 6.51 -8.52
CA ASP A 462 -34.13 7.12 -7.18
C ASP A 462 -33.67 6.10 -6.12
N LEU A 463 -34.13 4.85 -6.22
CA LEU A 463 -33.68 3.77 -5.35
C LEU A 463 -32.19 3.48 -5.52
N PHE A 464 -31.72 3.39 -6.77
CA PHE A 464 -30.31 3.26 -7.10
C PHE A 464 -29.51 4.41 -6.49
N MET A 465 -29.89 5.65 -6.79
CA MET A 465 -29.22 6.86 -6.31
C MET A 465 -29.12 6.88 -4.79
N ARG A 466 -30.22 6.59 -4.08
CA ARG A 466 -30.22 6.52 -2.62
C ARG A 466 -29.23 5.48 -2.09
N LYS A 467 -29.23 4.26 -2.64
CA LYS A 467 -28.32 3.19 -2.19
C LYS A 467 -26.87 3.47 -2.56
N PHE A 468 -26.62 3.96 -3.77
CA PHE A 468 -25.29 4.36 -4.25
C PHE A 468 -24.71 5.48 -3.37
N THR A 469 -25.45 6.56 -3.17
CA THR A 469 -25.00 7.69 -2.33
C THR A 469 -24.77 7.27 -0.88
N ALA A 470 -25.63 6.43 -0.31
CA ALA A 470 -25.40 5.87 1.04
C ALA A 470 -24.12 5.02 1.09
N GLY A 471 -23.91 4.16 0.09
CA GLY A 471 -22.73 3.32 -0.01
C GLY A 471 -21.44 4.11 -0.19
N VAL A 472 -21.44 5.13 -1.05
CA VAL A 472 -20.29 6.00 -1.31
C VAL A 472 -19.98 6.89 -0.09
N ASN A 473 -20.99 7.48 0.55
CA ASN A 473 -20.77 8.37 1.69
C ASN A 473 -20.14 7.68 2.91
N ASN A 474 -20.27 6.36 2.99
CA ASN A 474 -19.64 5.53 4.02
C ASN A 474 -18.16 5.21 3.71
N TRP A 475 -17.41 6.11 3.09
CA TRP A 475 -15.97 5.91 2.84
C TRP A 475 -15.10 6.47 3.97
N GLY A 476 -13.81 6.13 3.98
CA GLY A 476 -12.82 6.76 4.86
C GLY A 476 -12.71 6.18 6.26
N ALA A 477 -13.45 5.11 6.59
CA ALA A 477 -13.24 4.36 7.83
C ALA A 477 -11.84 3.74 7.83
N GLY A 478 -11.04 4.07 8.84
CA GLY A 478 -9.63 3.65 8.92
C GLY A 478 -8.65 4.48 8.08
N VAL A 479 -9.14 5.49 7.33
CA VAL A 479 -8.30 6.38 6.52
C VAL A 479 -7.94 7.62 7.33
N ALA A 480 -6.67 7.72 7.73
CA ALA A 480 -6.20 8.83 8.56
C ALA A 480 -6.37 10.19 7.84
N GLY A 481 -7.18 11.07 8.41
CA GLY A 481 -7.44 12.42 7.88
C GLY A 481 -8.62 12.53 6.90
N ALA A 482 -9.36 11.45 6.63
CA ALA A 482 -10.50 11.46 5.70
C ALA A 482 -11.52 12.57 5.99
N ASP A 483 -11.79 12.84 7.27
CA ASP A 483 -12.77 13.86 7.69
C ASP A 483 -12.37 15.28 7.29
N LEU A 484 -11.08 15.56 7.07
CA LEU A 484 -10.58 16.86 6.64
C LEU A 484 -10.95 17.20 5.20
N VAL A 485 -11.21 16.18 4.37
CA VAL A 485 -11.50 16.34 2.94
C VAL A 485 -12.91 15.90 2.57
N ARG A 486 -13.60 15.17 3.46
CA ARG A 486 -14.95 14.62 3.25
C ARG A 486 -15.98 15.66 2.82
N GLY A 487 -15.95 16.86 3.42
CA GLY A 487 -16.91 17.94 3.09
C GLY A 487 -16.76 18.52 1.67
N SER A 488 -15.63 18.27 1.01
CA SER A 488 -15.37 18.70 -0.37
C SER A 488 -15.52 17.57 -1.39
N MET A 489 -15.89 16.36 -0.96
CA MET A 489 -16.14 15.23 -1.85
C MET A 489 -17.48 15.41 -2.58
N GLU A 490 -17.48 15.16 -3.88
CA GLU A 490 -18.66 15.23 -4.73
C GLU A 490 -18.63 14.18 -5.85
N ILE A 491 -19.77 13.52 -6.07
CA ILE A 491 -20.03 12.78 -7.31
C ILE A 491 -21.03 13.59 -8.12
N ARG A 492 -20.55 14.21 -9.20
CA ARG A 492 -21.37 15.04 -10.08
C ARG A 492 -22.05 14.16 -11.13
N TRP A 493 -23.37 14.03 -11.03
CA TRP A 493 -24.16 13.26 -11.97
C TRP A 493 -24.52 14.07 -13.21
N VAL A 494 -24.44 13.42 -14.37
CA VAL A 494 -24.82 13.93 -15.68
C VAL A 494 -25.80 12.93 -16.31
N ASP A 495 -26.99 13.39 -16.68
CA ASP A 495 -27.92 12.56 -17.45
C ASP A 495 -27.51 12.59 -18.93
N GLY A 496 -27.19 11.43 -19.51
CA GLY A 496 -26.74 11.36 -20.91
C GLY A 496 -27.76 11.94 -21.90
N ARG A 497 -29.06 11.90 -21.58
CA ARG A 497 -30.14 12.43 -22.44
C ARG A 497 -30.02 13.94 -22.66
N ASP A 498 -29.67 14.67 -21.60
CA ASP A 498 -29.56 16.13 -21.61
C ASP A 498 -28.42 16.63 -22.51
N HIS A 499 -27.47 15.74 -22.80
CA HIS A 499 -26.28 16.01 -23.61
C HIS A 499 -26.28 15.27 -24.96
N GLY A 500 -27.40 14.67 -25.35
CA GLY A 500 -27.54 13.96 -26.63
C GLY A 500 -26.73 12.67 -26.73
N LEU A 501 -26.33 12.08 -25.60
CA LEU A 501 -25.63 10.79 -25.56
C LEU A 501 -26.64 9.66 -25.76
N LYS A 502 -26.26 8.66 -26.58
CA LYS A 502 -27.09 7.47 -26.77
C LYS A 502 -26.98 6.55 -25.55
N GLU A 503 -27.96 5.67 -25.41
CA GLU A 503 -27.91 4.62 -24.40
C GLU A 503 -26.64 3.76 -24.58
N GLY A 504 -25.89 3.56 -23.49
CA GLY A 504 -24.61 2.86 -23.49
C GLY A 504 -23.44 3.57 -24.19
N ASP A 505 -23.57 4.85 -24.59
CA ASP A 505 -22.53 5.59 -25.33
C ASP A 505 -21.36 6.06 -24.44
N VAL A 506 -20.55 5.11 -24.00
CA VAL A 506 -19.34 5.36 -23.18
C VAL A 506 -18.34 6.25 -23.91
N GLU A 507 -18.21 6.09 -25.23
CA GLU A 507 -17.33 6.93 -26.05
C GLU A 507 -17.79 8.39 -26.08
N GLY A 508 -19.10 8.62 -26.24
CA GLY A 508 -19.72 9.94 -26.13
C GLY A 508 -19.53 10.56 -24.76
N ALA A 509 -19.74 9.78 -23.68
CA ALA A 509 -19.49 10.24 -22.31
C ALA A 509 -18.02 10.61 -22.08
N ARG A 510 -17.06 9.85 -22.63
CA ARG A 510 -15.63 10.18 -22.55
C ARG A 510 -15.32 11.51 -23.23
N LYS A 511 -15.83 11.72 -24.46
CA LYS A 511 -15.62 12.99 -25.18
C LYS A 511 -16.21 14.16 -24.41
N HIS A 512 -17.41 13.99 -23.85
CA HIS A 512 -18.03 15.01 -23.01
C HIS A 512 -17.20 15.28 -21.74
N PHE A 513 -16.66 14.25 -21.11
CA PHE A 513 -15.79 14.38 -19.94
C PHE A 513 -14.50 15.14 -20.24
N GLN A 514 -13.85 14.87 -21.38
CA GLN A 514 -12.67 15.61 -21.82
C GLN A 514 -12.97 17.10 -22.02
N VAL A 515 -14.10 17.42 -22.66
CA VAL A 515 -14.56 18.81 -22.82
C VAL A 515 -14.84 19.47 -21.46
N LEU A 516 -15.38 18.73 -20.49
CA LEU A 516 -15.55 19.24 -19.12
C LEU A 516 -14.21 19.51 -18.42
N GLN A 517 -13.17 18.71 -18.68
CA GLN A 517 -11.84 18.93 -18.10
C GLN A 517 -11.10 20.12 -18.73
N GLU A 518 -11.29 20.35 -20.04
CA GLU A 518 -10.66 21.47 -20.76
C GLU A 518 -11.28 22.83 -20.40
N ASN A 519 -12.58 22.88 -20.10
CA ASN A 519 -13.28 24.12 -19.79
C ASN A 519 -13.08 24.53 -18.33
N SER A 520 -12.13 25.42 -18.02
CA SER A 520 -11.89 25.88 -16.64
C SER A 520 -13.07 26.63 -15.95
N GLU A 521 -14.05 27.13 -16.70
CA GLU A 521 -15.24 27.83 -16.17
C GLU A 521 -16.45 26.90 -15.91
N VAL A 522 -16.54 25.77 -16.62
CA VAL A 522 -17.65 24.77 -16.53
C VAL A 522 -17.18 23.46 -15.88
N GLY A 523 -15.89 23.21 -16.03
CA GLY A 523 -15.11 22.20 -15.35
C GLY A 523 -15.24 22.42 -13.88
N ILE A 524 -15.41 21.32 -13.18
CA ILE A 524 -15.34 21.31 -11.73
C ILE A 524 -14.04 22.08 -11.38
N LEU A 525 -14.13 23.03 -10.44
CA LEU A 525 -13.00 23.63 -9.74
C LEU A 525 -12.20 22.56 -8.97
N GLY A 526 -11.95 21.38 -9.52
CA GLY A 526 -11.81 20.16 -8.76
C GLY A 526 -10.80 19.16 -9.27
N LEU A 527 -10.26 18.45 -8.29
CA LEU A 527 -9.27 17.41 -8.46
C LEU A 527 -10.03 16.16 -8.91
N ASN A 528 -10.20 15.99 -10.21
CA ASN A 528 -10.79 14.78 -10.75
C ASN A 528 -9.71 13.71 -10.85
N ALA A 529 -10.07 12.47 -10.50
CA ALA A 529 -9.27 11.32 -10.90
C ALA A 529 -9.27 11.24 -12.45
N PRO A 530 -8.22 10.66 -13.07
CA PRO A 530 -8.16 10.43 -14.51
C PRO A 530 -9.13 9.32 -14.97
N GLY A 531 -10.43 9.58 -14.83
CA GLY A 531 -11.53 8.67 -15.16
C GLY A 531 -12.89 9.24 -14.76
N PHE A 532 -13.95 8.62 -15.28
CA PHE A 532 -15.35 8.98 -15.01
C PHE A 532 -16.17 7.73 -14.68
N LEU A 533 -17.34 7.90 -14.06
CA LEU A 533 -18.24 6.80 -13.72
C LEU A 533 -19.33 6.65 -14.77
N VAL A 534 -19.77 5.41 -14.98
CA VAL A 534 -20.90 5.07 -15.85
C VAL A 534 -21.87 4.20 -15.08
N ALA A 535 -23.14 4.60 -15.09
CA ALA A 535 -24.28 3.78 -14.66
C ALA A 535 -24.97 3.20 -15.90
N ASP A 536 -24.61 1.96 -16.23
CA ASP A 536 -25.32 1.12 -17.20
C ASP A 536 -26.43 0.30 -16.51
N GLU A 537 -27.16 -0.51 -17.29
CA GLU A 537 -28.23 -1.38 -16.79
C GLU A 537 -27.73 -2.26 -15.62
N ALA A 538 -26.61 -2.96 -15.83
CA ALA A 538 -26.04 -3.89 -14.86
C ALA A 538 -25.60 -3.21 -13.56
N CYS A 539 -25.06 -1.98 -13.65
CA CYS A 539 -24.71 -1.19 -12.46
C CYS A 539 -25.96 -0.85 -11.66
N ILE A 540 -27.00 -0.34 -12.31
CA ILE A 540 -28.25 0.04 -11.64
C ILE A 540 -28.88 -1.18 -10.98
N ASP A 541 -28.98 -2.30 -11.71
CA ASP A 541 -29.52 -3.55 -11.22
C ASP A 541 -28.73 -4.10 -10.02
N SER A 542 -27.41 -3.97 -10.01
CA SER A 542 -26.57 -4.46 -8.91
C SER A 542 -26.90 -3.81 -7.56
N TYR A 543 -27.36 -2.55 -7.56
CA TYR A 543 -27.80 -1.87 -6.34
C TYR A 543 -29.27 -2.15 -6.02
N ILE A 544 -30.13 -2.27 -7.04
CA ILE A 544 -31.56 -2.51 -6.83
C ILE A 544 -31.78 -3.92 -6.30
N HIS A 545 -31.19 -4.92 -6.95
CA HIS A 545 -31.37 -6.33 -6.67
C HIS A 545 -30.27 -6.83 -5.73
N SER A 546 -30.66 -7.21 -4.51
CA SER A 546 -29.73 -7.83 -3.56
C SER A 546 -29.38 -9.25 -4.00
N PHE A 547 -28.14 -9.46 -4.42
CA PHE A 547 -27.63 -10.80 -4.61
C PHE A 547 -27.25 -11.39 -3.24
N THR A 548 -27.93 -12.47 -2.84
CA THR A 548 -27.59 -13.22 -1.61
C THR A 548 -27.27 -14.64 -2.01
N LEU A 549 -26.07 -15.11 -1.69
CA LEU A 549 -25.67 -16.49 -1.95
C LEU A 549 -26.27 -17.40 -0.87
N PRO A 550 -27.02 -18.45 -1.23
CA PRO A 550 -27.52 -19.39 -0.23
C PRO A 550 -26.41 -20.31 0.30
N GLY A 551 -26.18 -20.32 1.61
CA GLY A 551 -25.30 -21.28 2.32
C GLY A 551 -23.84 -20.83 2.50
N GLN A 552 -22.96 -21.74 2.96
CA GLN A 552 -21.51 -21.55 3.02
C GLN A 552 -20.96 -21.46 1.59
N SER A 553 -20.99 -20.26 1.03
CA SER A 553 -20.55 -19.96 -0.33
C SER A 553 -19.03 -20.12 -0.49
N LEU A 554 -18.60 -20.59 -1.67
CA LEU A 554 -17.19 -20.57 -2.11
C LEU A 554 -16.66 -19.13 -2.31
N LEU A 555 -17.55 -18.14 -2.29
CA LEU A 555 -17.31 -16.74 -2.59
C LEU A 555 -17.61 -15.90 -1.35
N ASP A 556 -16.74 -14.93 -1.09
CA ASP A 556 -16.95 -13.92 -0.07
C ASP A 556 -18.11 -13.00 -0.49
N GLU A 557 -19.18 -12.94 0.33
CA GLU A 557 -20.34 -12.07 0.08
C GLU A 557 -19.93 -10.61 -0.11
N ALA A 558 -18.88 -10.17 0.61
CA ALA A 558 -18.38 -8.81 0.53
C ALA A 558 -17.77 -8.45 -0.84
N ASP A 559 -17.40 -9.44 -1.66
CA ASP A 559 -16.84 -9.24 -3.01
C ASP A 559 -17.92 -9.28 -4.10
N MET A 560 -19.11 -9.78 -3.76
CA MET A 560 -20.27 -9.88 -4.67
C MET A 560 -21.25 -8.69 -4.52
N GLY A 561 -20.78 -7.61 -3.90
CA GLY A 561 -21.58 -6.42 -3.67
C GLY A 561 -21.85 -5.60 -4.95
N PRO A 562 -22.62 -4.50 -4.79
CA PRO A 562 -22.98 -3.63 -5.90
C PRO A 562 -21.77 -2.88 -6.48
N PHE A 563 -21.80 -2.63 -7.79
CA PHE A 563 -20.66 -2.07 -8.53
C PHE A 563 -21.08 -0.92 -9.45
N ILE A 564 -20.09 -0.11 -9.84
CA ILE A 564 -20.22 0.94 -10.87
C ILE A 564 -19.11 0.80 -11.89
N GLN A 565 -19.31 1.22 -13.13
CA GLN A 565 -18.26 1.23 -14.13
C GLN A 565 -17.38 2.48 -13.99
N VAL A 566 -16.07 2.30 -14.16
CA VAL A 566 -15.07 3.38 -14.28
C VAL A 566 -14.51 3.37 -15.69
N GLY A 567 -14.69 4.47 -16.41
CA GLY A 567 -14.18 4.69 -17.77
C GLY A 567 -12.82 5.37 -17.79
N ARG A 568 -11.96 4.95 -18.72
CA ARG A 568 -10.66 5.58 -19.00
C ARG A 568 -10.87 6.95 -19.63
N GLU A 569 -10.17 7.97 -19.14
CA GLU A 569 -10.26 9.36 -19.66
C GLU A 569 -9.74 9.52 -21.09
N THR A 570 -8.58 8.94 -21.42
CA THR A 570 -7.92 9.11 -22.72
C THR A 570 -7.79 7.79 -23.45
N VAL A 571 -7.89 7.80 -24.77
CA VAL A 571 -7.57 6.61 -25.58
C VAL A 571 -6.06 6.55 -25.75
N ASP A 572 -5.42 5.46 -25.33
CA ASP A 572 -3.99 5.28 -25.59
C ASP A 572 -3.74 5.08 -27.10
N GLY A 573 -2.96 5.99 -27.69
CA GLY A 573 -2.54 5.91 -29.09
C GLY A 573 -1.48 4.84 -29.35
N SER A 574 -0.94 4.22 -28.30
CA SER A 574 0.09 3.17 -28.40
C SER A 574 -0.43 1.84 -28.98
N GLY A 575 -1.76 1.67 -29.04
CA GLY A 575 -2.41 0.43 -29.50
C GLY A 575 -2.21 -0.77 -28.56
N ARG A 576 -1.52 -0.60 -27.43
CA ARG A 576 -1.42 -1.63 -26.40
C ARG A 576 -2.64 -1.54 -25.50
N GLN A 577 -3.56 -2.48 -25.66
CA GLN A 577 -4.75 -2.59 -24.83
C GLN A 577 -4.69 -3.91 -24.07
N ALA A 578 -4.99 -3.88 -22.77
CA ALA A 578 -5.13 -5.10 -22.00
C ALA A 578 -6.15 -6.06 -22.67
N PRO A 579 -5.89 -7.37 -22.72
CA PRO A 579 -6.79 -8.32 -23.38
C PRO A 579 -8.23 -8.19 -22.87
N GLY A 580 -9.19 -7.99 -23.78
CA GLY A 580 -10.61 -7.86 -23.47
C GLY A 580 -11.02 -6.55 -22.78
N PHE A 581 -10.11 -5.61 -22.56
CA PHE A 581 -10.47 -4.30 -22.01
C PHE A 581 -11.17 -3.47 -23.07
N GLU A 582 -12.36 -2.94 -22.78
CA GLU A 582 -13.14 -2.12 -23.73
C GLU A 582 -13.16 -0.63 -23.34
N GLY A 583 -12.23 -0.19 -22.48
CA GLY A 583 -12.16 1.20 -22.02
C GLY A 583 -12.90 1.48 -20.71
N THR A 584 -13.57 0.48 -20.13
CA THR A 584 -14.23 0.54 -18.82
C THR A 584 -13.93 -0.69 -17.97
N VAL A 585 -13.97 -0.53 -16.65
CA VAL A 585 -13.87 -1.62 -15.67
C VAL A 585 -14.98 -1.48 -14.63
N ARG A 586 -15.59 -2.58 -14.20
CA ARG A 586 -16.54 -2.58 -13.08
C ARG A 586 -15.77 -2.54 -11.76
N VAL A 587 -16.17 -1.66 -10.86
CA VAL A 587 -15.55 -1.42 -9.56
C VAL A 587 -16.59 -1.57 -8.47
N LEU A 588 -16.28 -2.34 -7.43
CA LEU A 588 -17.12 -2.46 -6.26
C LEU A 588 -17.32 -1.10 -5.59
N GLY A 589 -18.56 -0.73 -5.27
CA GLY A 589 -18.88 0.60 -4.73
C GLY A 589 -18.15 0.93 -3.42
N SER A 590 -17.84 -0.10 -2.61
CA SER A 590 -17.16 0.08 -1.32
C SER A 590 -15.66 0.34 -1.39
N VAL A 591 -15.04 0.24 -2.57
CA VAL A 591 -13.61 0.58 -2.79
C VAL A 591 -13.43 1.83 -3.66
N LEU A 592 -14.53 2.50 -4.02
CA LEU A 592 -14.52 3.55 -5.04
C LEU A 592 -13.69 4.78 -4.62
N LEU A 593 -13.85 5.23 -3.36
CA LEU A 593 -13.28 6.51 -2.90
C LEU A 593 -12.02 6.36 -2.04
N ASP A 594 -11.90 5.30 -1.27
CA ASP A 594 -10.75 5.03 -0.39
C ASP A 594 -9.66 4.16 -1.05
N ASP A 595 -9.92 3.63 -2.24
CA ASP A 595 -8.94 2.83 -2.99
C ASP A 595 -8.81 3.25 -4.47
N VAL A 596 -9.88 3.18 -5.26
CA VAL A 596 -9.80 3.45 -6.71
C VAL A 596 -9.49 4.91 -7.00
N TRP A 597 -10.22 5.85 -6.39
CA TRP A 597 -9.97 7.26 -6.59
C TRP A 597 -8.52 7.67 -6.27
N PRO A 598 -7.94 7.37 -5.08
CA PRO A 598 -6.56 7.73 -4.79
C PRO A 598 -5.55 7.02 -5.71
N CYS A 599 -5.79 5.75 -6.07
CA CYS A 599 -4.93 5.03 -7.02
C CYS A 599 -4.86 5.72 -8.40
N LEU A 600 -6.02 6.12 -8.93
CA LEU A 600 -6.12 6.81 -10.21
C LEU A 600 -5.56 8.24 -10.12
N TRP A 601 -5.97 9.01 -9.10
CA TRP A 601 -5.56 10.41 -8.95
C TRP A 601 -4.04 10.55 -8.81
N TRP A 602 -3.41 9.60 -8.12
CA TRP A 602 -1.95 9.55 -7.99
C TRP A 602 -1.23 8.85 -9.15
N ARG A 603 -1.96 8.31 -10.12
CA ARG A 603 -1.43 7.56 -11.28
C ARG A 603 -0.51 6.39 -10.88
N HIS A 604 -0.79 5.76 -9.75
CA HIS A 604 -0.11 4.51 -9.35
C HIS A 604 -0.65 3.30 -10.10
N VAL A 605 -1.93 3.38 -10.48
CA VAL A 605 -2.68 2.34 -11.15
C VAL A 605 -3.55 3.06 -12.18
N ASN A 606 -3.61 2.53 -13.40
CA ASN A 606 -4.52 3.03 -14.43
C ASN A 606 -5.80 2.18 -14.47
N VAL A 607 -6.82 2.65 -15.20
CA VAL A 607 -8.08 1.89 -15.36
C VAL A 607 -7.84 0.50 -15.97
N GLU A 608 -6.84 0.37 -16.85
CA GLU A 608 -6.42 -0.91 -17.44
C GLU A 608 -5.82 -1.88 -16.43
N ASP A 609 -5.06 -1.37 -15.47
CA ASP A 609 -4.50 -2.19 -14.39
C ASP A 609 -5.62 -2.70 -13.48
N LEU A 610 -6.63 -1.87 -13.20
CA LEU A 610 -7.84 -2.30 -12.48
C LEU A 610 -8.60 -3.37 -13.26
N TRP A 611 -8.67 -3.28 -14.60
CA TRP A 611 -9.27 -4.32 -15.44
C TRP A 611 -8.56 -5.65 -15.30
N ASN A 612 -7.22 -5.68 -15.36
CA ASN A 612 -6.45 -6.91 -15.19
C ASN A 612 -6.70 -7.59 -13.82
N LEU A 613 -6.98 -6.82 -12.77
CA LEU A 613 -7.39 -7.37 -11.48
C LEU A 613 -8.86 -7.78 -11.45
N ALA A 614 -9.72 -7.05 -12.16
CA ALA A 614 -11.14 -7.36 -12.24
C ALA A 614 -11.41 -8.71 -12.92
N THR A 615 -10.61 -9.08 -13.94
CA THR A 615 -10.76 -10.36 -14.67
C THR A 615 -10.50 -11.60 -13.80
N LEU A 616 -9.83 -11.43 -12.65
CA LEU A 616 -9.66 -12.49 -11.66
C LEU A 616 -10.96 -12.82 -10.93
N HIS A 617 -11.88 -11.85 -10.84
CA HIS A 617 -13.15 -12.00 -10.14
C HIS A 617 -14.20 -12.66 -11.05
N PRO A 618 -15.07 -13.56 -10.51
CA PRO A 618 -16.08 -14.28 -11.32
C PRO A 618 -17.05 -13.41 -12.12
N SER A 619 -17.29 -12.19 -11.64
CA SER A 619 -18.18 -11.21 -12.25
C SER A 619 -17.44 -10.11 -13.04
N CYS A 620 -16.12 -10.24 -13.23
CA CYS A 620 -15.25 -9.23 -13.81
C CYS A 620 -15.36 -7.86 -13.10
N VAL A 621 -15.29 -7.88 -11.77
CA VAL A 621 -15.42 -6.69 -10.91
C VAL A 621 -14.14 -6.54 -10.11
N TYR A 622 -13.59 -5.33 -10.10
CA TYR A 622 -12.49 -4.97 -9.22
C TYR A 622 -12.98 -4.74 -7.79
N VAL A 623 -12.45 -5.50 -6.83
CA VAL A 623 -12.94 -5.58 -5.44
C VAL A 623 -11.94 -5.09 -4.37
N GLY A 624 -10.86 -4.43 -4.80
CA GLY A 624 -9.73 -4.08 -3.93
C GLY A 624 -8.57 -5.07 -4.05
N PRO A 625 -7.58 -5.01 -3.14
CA PRO A 625 -6.54 -6.03 -3.04
C PRO A 625 -7.13 -7.42 -2.75
N VAL A 626 -6.53 -8.42 -3.39
CA VAL A 626 -6.96 -9.82 -3.32
C VAL A 626 -5.84 -10.70 -2.75
N VAL A 627 -6.20 -11.80 -2.12
CA VAL A 627 -5.26 -12.80 -1.60
C VAL A 627 -5.43 -14.17 -2.26
N GLN A 628 -4.44 -15.05 -2.12
CA GLN A 628 -4.40 -16.34 -2.81
C GLN A 628 -5.59 -17.24 -2.46
N SER A 629 -6.06 -17.22 -1.22
CA SER A 629 -7.25 -17.99 -0.84
C SER A 629 -8.51 -17.56 -1.61
N GLN A 630 -8.69 -16.27 -1.89
CA GLN A 630 -9.78 -15.76 -2.71
C GLN A 630 -9.62 -16.20 -4.15
N LEU A 631 -8.42 -16.01 -4.74
CA LEU A 631 -8.13 -16.39 -6.13
C LEU A 631 -8.41 -17.88 -6.37
N LYS A 632 -8.03 -18.75 -5.42
CA LYS A 632 -8.35 -20.17 -5.47
C LYS A 632 -9.84 -20.46 -5.39
N GLY A 633 -10.56 -19.73 -4.53
CA GLY A 633 -12.02 -19.82 -4.44
C GLY A 633 -12.69 -19.45 -5.77
N TRP A 634 -12.26 -18.34 -6.37
CA TRP A 634 -12.76 -17.84 -7.65
C TRP A 634 -12.42 -18.77 -8.81
N SER A 635 -11.19 -19.27 -8.89
CA SER A 635 -10.77 -20.24 -9.90
C SER A 635 -11.61 -21.53 -9.85
N LYS A 636 -11.90 -22.06 -8.65
CA LYS A 636 -12.81 -23.20 -8.49
C LYS A 636 -14.22 -22.87 -8.97
N PHE A 637 -14.72 -21.67 -8.65
CA PHE A 637 -16.03 -21.22 -9.11
C PHE A 637 -16.09 -21.10 -10.64
N HIS A 638 -15.04 -20.56 -11.29
CA HIS A 638 -14.93 -20.53 -12.75
C HIS A 638 -15.02 -21.93 -13.36
N GLY A 639 -14.25 -22.90 -12.83
CA GLY A 639 -14.30 -24.28 -13.32
C GLY A 639 -15.69 -24.92 -13.18
N ILE A 640 -16.40 -24.65 -12.06
CA ILE A 640 -17.78 -25.12 -11.89
C ILE A 640 -18.72 -24.45 -12.90
N ARG A 641 -18.60 -23.13 -13.08
CA ARG A 641 -19.44 -22.37 -14.02
C ARG A 641 -19.24 -22.83 -15.45
N GLU A 642 -18.00 -23.03 -15.89
CA GLU A 642 -17.69 -23.53 -17.23
C GLU A 642 -18.26 -24.92 -17.47
N GLU A 643 -18.16 -25.82 -16.49
CA GLU A 643 -18.74 -27.15 -16.57
C GLU A 643 -20.28 -27.12 -16.63
N LEU A 644 -20.91 -26.20 -15.88
CA LEU A 644 -22.36 -25.99 -15.95
C LEU A 644 -22.80 -25.45 -17.32
N ILE A 645 -22.09 -24.47 -17.87
CA ILE A 645 -22.36 -23.94 -19.22
C ILE A 645 -22.21 -25.06 -20.25
N ARG A 646 -21.10 -25.82 -20.19
CA ARG A 646 -20.85 -26.96 -21.09
C ARG A 646 -21.97 -28.00 -21.03
N LYS A 647 -22.45 -28.32 -19.82
CA LYS A 647 -23.60 -29.22 -19.62
C LYS A 647 -24.91 -28.63 -20.13
N ALA A 648 -25.16 -27.34 -19.91
CA ALA A 648 -26.34 -26.66 -20.44
C ALA A 648 -26.34 -26.71 -21.97
N ASP A 649 -25.21 -26.43 -22.62
CA ASP A 649 -25.05 -26.53 -24.07
C ASP A 649 -25.21 -27.97 -24.58
N GLN A 650 -24.75 -28.96 -23.80
CA GLN A 650 -24.98 -30.37 -24.09
C GLN A 650 -26.47 -30.71 -24.01
N TRP A 651 -27.15 -30.33 -22.93
CA TRP A 651 -28.58 -30.59 -22.74
C TRP A 651 -29.44 -29.87 -23.78
N LYS A 652 -29.05 -28.67 -24.21
CA LYS A 652 -29.69 -27.96 -25.31
C LYS A 652 -29.54 -28.73 -26.63
N ARG A 653 -28.35 -29.26 -26.92
CA ARG A 653 -28.12 -30.15 -28.08
C ARG A 653 -28.86 -31.47 -28.00
N GLU A 654 -29.06 -32.01 -26.81
CA GLU A 654 -29.83 -33.24 -26.54
C GLU A 654 -31.36 -33.01 -26.51
N GLY A 655 -31.84 -31.77 -26.68
CA GLY A 655 -33.27 -31.43 -26.60
C GLY A 655 -33.86 -31.56 -25.19
N ARG A 656 -33.02 -31.57 -24.15
CA ARG A 656 -33.40 -31.67 -22.74
C ARG A 656 -33.64 -30.32 -22.07
N LEU A 657 -33.12 -29.25 -22.67
CA LEU A 657 -33.44 -27.87 -22.33
C LEU A 657 -34.11 -27.22 -23.56
N PRO A 658 -35.17 -26.42 -23.36
CA PRO A 658 -35.80 -25.66 -24.44
C PRO A 658 -34.85 -24.67 -25.13
#